data_AF-A0A2D9T419-F1
#
_entry.id   AF-A0A2D9T419-F1
#
_cell.length_a   1.000
_cell.length_b   1.000
_cell.length_c   1.000
_cell.angle_alpha   90.00
_cell.angle_beta   90.00
_cell.angle_gamma   90.00
#
_symmetry.space_group_name_H-M   'P 1'
#
loop_
_entity.id
_entity.type
_entity.pdbx_description
1 polymer ?
#
loop_
_entity_poly.entity_id
_entity_poly.type
_entity_poly.pdbx_seq_one_letter_code
_entity_poly.pdbx_strand_id
1 'polypeptide(L)'
;MRSSRFLLLAALVALGCGDDDVTPIDEVDAAVPDAAVVRCVPMDLHWSSPPVATTPGVAREATVALEVDVCDPLTLAIEVADPAIATAPASVVVSADQSSVALLVEGVAPGTTTVTARHSAEGETYEATLEVRVAPATVPACEGSVSGSLEPGGEVRAPSGIGVALQAGAADPGAAHVEPFDATVACAEDIVPAGYRALGGAVTVGPTHVRLSREIPITVPAEVALLPEGARWGHVELAYVGTTVHEPRIVPVASPDFVGRPGFVTFLVPRLGTYQAVVREDAPTTRARTFTYRGIMGVSMGSAGAALIGTHNPERFDFVGPLGGPVDWIHMLHYIRTWHLGGFCTEAERQVDPEGCAAGASVDRTPANPRLNEVRQDFEHWNFVDDLGGQGGTFDRRSYIQIFRDLARMHENPNSTRSLDLFAPNITPPGVPDSERMRTDAERCADPVVIPPNAEGGDADAATGFYDDEYNPEGRYPVITFCDGNEITVDGSRDIGVWNPDPDAPQDRPIEVALAVDIDGDGKRGPGEPVIRQGREPFEDCGLDQLCDEDEPGYDALTNPDPAGDDYDWQYNPTGTEKNWLRDYVGDPVGDCTSPPAGPGVGELFQDTGLDGVAGTPQLGEGGYDAGEGDECWTMSRGMARMLANNPRSFVLDADEEVLRDLDFFGDGGVRDLFNFASNQDQLAGAFVARGYPMALFDGHASLAFDGDDRDNAFDHQQVPWDDLGGHLQLRYGHVDANEAELEAGDGAHVGTNAQILNRLLAVVSWMSHRWPDGDRTVVSDTICTSLSGSCDYVNYFTFDFTSSRDRTGPVSVVLPPGYFEEENAGMSYPVVYVLHGYGMTPDDLLPTGLLLWSYMGSRRLGAAGRLQKMIFVFPDGACRGDECLRGTFFADSPDSNPGGAQMETFMLDLMDHMDANYRTRSPEAFPVVE
;
A
#
# COMPACT_ATOMS: atom_id res chain seq x y z
N MET A 1 -29.92 2.99 -11.69
CA MET A 1 -28.51 3.22 -11.34
C MET A 1 -28.04 4.69 -11.44
N ARG A 2 -28.53 5.56 -12.35
CA ARG A 2 -27.94 6.91 -12.55
C ARG A 2 -28.28 8.03 -11.55
N SER A 3 -29.41 7.99 -10.83
CA SER A 3 -29.82 9.15 -10.00
C SER A 3 -29.44 9.06 -8.51
N SER A 4 -29.20 7.85 -7.98
CA SER A 4 -28.86 7.65 -6.56
C SER A 4 -27.36 7.66 -6.29
N ARG A 5 -26.54 7.37 -7.32
CA ARG A 5 -25.08 7.48 -7.26
C ARG A 5 -24.60 8.92 -7.06
N PHE A 6 -25.34 9.91 -7.53
CA PHE A 6 -24.93 11.33 -7.51
C PHE A 6 -25.11 12.03 -6.15
N LEU A 7 -26.08 11.61 -5.32
CA LEU A 7 -26.38 12.29 -4.04
C LEU A 7 -25.50 11.79 -2.88
N LEU A 8 -25.10 10.51 -2.89
CA LEU A 8 -24.14 9.96 -1.91
C LEU A 8 -22.68 10.36 -2.24
N LEU A 9 -22.35 10.51 -3.53
CA LEU A 9 -21.03 10.97 -4.00
C LEU A 9 -20.69 12.37 -3.47
N ALA A 10 -21.66 13.27 -3.40
CA ALA A 10 -21.44 14.64 -2.94
C ALA A 10 -21.07 14.71 -1.45
N ALA A 11 -21.49 13.74 -0.63
CA ALA A 11 -21.14 13.67 0.78
C ALA A 11 -19.71 13.15 0.98
N LEU A 12 -19.30 12.08 0.29
CA LEU A 12 -17.95 11.52 0.35
C LEU A 12 -16.86 12.48 -0.18
N VAL A 13 -17.18 13.31 -1.18
CA VAL A 13 -16.26 14.32 -1.74
C VAL A 13 -16.06 15.51 -0.79
N ALA A 14 -17.08 15.88 0.01
CA ALA A 14 -16.95 16.97 0.98
C ALA A 14 -16.19 16.57 2.26
N LEU A 15 -15.97 15.26 2.47
CA LEU A 15 -15.29 14.68 3.64
C LEU A 15 -13.77 14.54 3.44
N GLY A 16 -13.25 14.82 2.24
CA GLY A 16 -11.83 14.90 1.92
C GLY A 16 -11.19 16.23 2.33
N CYS A 17 -11.24 16.55 3.63
CA CYS A 17 -10.47 17.58 4.36
C CYS A 17 -10.54 19.05 3.88
N GLY A 18 -10.98 19.95 4.76
CA GLY A 18 -10.83 21.41 4.63
C GLY A 18 -11.93 22.23 5.33
N ASP A 19 -11.63 22.72 6.54
CA ASP A 19 -12.18 23.76 7.45
C ASP A 19 -13.45 24.61 7.16
N ASP A 20 -14.40 24.22 6.30
CA ASP A 20 -15.67 24.95 6.22
C ASP A 20 -16.74 24.33 7.13
N ASP A 21 -17.36 25.17 7.97
CA ASP A 21 -18.58 24.90 8.74
C ASP A 21 -19.66 24.29 7.83
N VAL A 22 -19.71 22.95 7.76
CA VAL A 22 -20.76 22.24 7.02
C VAL A 22 -22.04 22.31 7.85
N THR A 23 -23.04 23.01 7.32
CA THR A 23 -24.40 22.97 7.84
C THR A 23 -24.87 21.52 8.02
N PRO A 24 -25.54 21.15 9.12
CA PRO A 24 -26.04 19.80 9.33
C PRO A 24 -26.83 19.33 8.11
N ILE A 25 -26.43 18.19 7.55
CA ILE A 25 -27.19 17.55 6.49
C ILE A 25 -28.48 17.05 7.15
N ASP A 26 -29.59 17.74 6.90
CA ASP A 26 -30.93 17.26 7.28
C ASP A 26 -31.13 15.84 6.72
N GLU A 27 -31.74 14.97 7.52
CA GLU A 27 -32.10 13.56 7.28
C GLU A 27 -31.97 13.13 5.80
N VAL A 28 -30.91 12.36 5.50
CA VAL A 28 -30.86 11.60 4.25
C VAL A 28 -31.94 10.53 4.33
N ASP A 29 -33.10 10.82 3.74
CA ASP A 29 -34.09 9.81 3.37
C ASP A 29 -33.42 8.87 2.36
N ALA A 30 -32.69 7.88 2.89
CA ALA A 30 -32.31 6.68 2.16
C ALA A 30 -33.58 5.85 1.96
N ALA A 31 -34.52 6.38 1.19
CA ALA A 31 -35.66 5.65 0.69
C ALA A 31 -35.09 4.54 -0.22
N VAL A 32 -34.91 3.36 0.37
CA VAL A 32 -34.76 2.10 -0.36
C VAL A 32 -35.91 2.09 -1.37
N PRO A 33 -35.64 1.99 -2.69
CA PRO A 33 -36.70 2.02 -3.68
C PRO A 33 -37.72 0.95 -3.34
N ASP A 34 -38.96 1.42 -3.27
CA ASP A 34 -40.26 0.74 -3.15
C ASP A 34 -40.24 -0.78 -3.36
N ALA A 35 -41.09 -1.47 -2.61
CA ALA A 35 -41.39 -2.90 -2.62
C ALA A 35 -41.51 -3.51 -4.03
N ALA A 36 -40.38 -3.73 -4.70
CA ALA A 36 -40.27 -4.56 -5.87
C ALA A 36 -40.33 -6.00 -5.34
N VAL A 37 -41.36 -6.72 -5.79
CA VAL A 37 -41.55 -8.17 -5.63
C VAL A 37 -40.18 -8.85 -5.58
N VAL A 38 -39.92 -9.64 -4.53
CA VAL A 38 -38.78 -10.57 -4.51
C VAL A 38 -38.90 -11.36 -5.81
N ARG A 39 -38.05 -11.04 -6.80
CA ARG A 39 -37.97 -11.83 -8.01
C ARG A 39 -37.25 -13.10 -7.58
N CYS A 40 -38.03 -14.08 -7.12
CA CYS A 40 -37.61 -15.46 -6.93
C CYS A 40 -37.27 -16.17 -8.25
N VAL A 41 -37.47 -15.47 -9.37
CA VAL A 41 -37.28 -15.97 -10.71
C VAL A 41 -36.09 -15.20 -11.31
N PRO A 42 -34.90 -15.83 -11.40
CA PRO A 42 -33.74 -15.20 -11.98
C PRO A 42 -34.01 -14.96 -13.47
N MET A 43 -33.76 -13.73 -13.91
CA MET A 43 -33.89 -13.32 -15.31
C MET A 43 -32.53 -13.21 -15.99
N ASP A 44 -31.46 -13.59 -15.31
CA ASP A 44 -30.13 -13.66 -15.88
C ASP A 44 -29.26 -14.66 -15.10
N LEU A 45 -28.24 -15.17 -15.78
CA LEU A 45 -27.18 -15.98 -15.19
C LEU A 45 -25.84 -15.65 -15.85
N HIS A 46 -24.77 -15.81 -15.10
CA HIS A 46 -23.40 -15.65 -15.59
C HIS A 46 -22.51 -16.74 -14.98
N TRP A 47 -21.33 -16.92 -15.54
CA TRP A 47 -20.31 -17.75 -14.91
C TRP A 47 -19.49 -16.85 -13.99
N SER A 48 -19.42 -17.19 -12.71
CA SER A 48 -18.59 -16.48 -11.73
C SER A 48 -17.17 -17.09 -11.65
N SER A 49 -16.94 -18.14 -12.43
CA SER A 49 -15.62 -18.72 -12.64
C SER A 49 -15.04 -18.22 -13.96
N PRO A 50 -13.71 -18.07 -14.04
CA PRO A 50 -13.06 -17.82 -15.31
C PRO A 50 -13.27 -18.95 -16.33
N PRO A 51 -12.96 -18.72 -17.62
CA PRO A 51 -12.87 -19.77 -18.63
C PRO A 51 -12.10 -21.01 -18.13
N VAL A 52 -12.64 -22.20 -18.39
CA VAL A 52 -12.05 -23.45 -17.89
C VAL A 52 -10.95 -23.93 -18.81
N ALA A 53 -9.75 -24.08 -18.27
CA ALA A 53 -8.64 -24.75 -18.91
C ALA A 53 -8.29 -26.06 -18.17
N THR A 54 -8.23 -27.17 -18.89
CA THR A 54 -7.93 -28.49 -18.30
C THR A 54 -7.17 -29.40 -19.25
N THR A 55 -6.76 -30.58 -18.78
CA THR A 55 -6.15 -31.63 -19.60
C THR A 55 -7.06 -32.87 -19.66
N PRO A 56 -6.86 -33.80 -20.61
CA PRO A 56 -7.64 -35.02 -20.68
C PRO A 56 -7.60 -35.81 -19.37
N GLY A 57 -8.78 -36.14 -18.83
CA GLY A 57 -8.97 -36.86 -17.57
C GLY A 57 -8.91 -36.00 -16.31
N VAL A 58 -8.74 -34.67 -16.43
CA VAL A 58 -8.76 -33.74 -15.29
C VAL A 58 -10.07 -32.98 -15.27
N ALA A 59 -10.73 -32.98 -14.11
CA ALA A 59 -11.93 -32.19 -13.85
C ALA A 59 -11.57 -30.84 -13.20
N ARG A 60 -12.26 -29.78 -13.61
CA ARG A 60 -12.18 -28.45 -13.02
C ARG A 60 -13.55 -28.03 -12.55
N GLU A 61 -13.59 -27.32 -11.44
CA GLU A 61 -14.82 -26.70 -10.97
C GLU A 61 -15.13 -25.45 -11.79
N ALA A 62 -16.41 -25.26 -12.12
CA ALA A 62 -16.96 -24.06 -12.71
C ALA A 62 -18.26 -23.71 -12.00
N THR A 63 -18.40 -22.45 -11.61
CA THR A 63 -19.55 -21.94 -10.87
C THR A 63 -20.42 -21.08 -11.77
N VAL A 64 -21.67 -21.47 -11.89
CA VAL A 64 -22.71 -20.64 -12.51
C VAL A 64 -23.44 -19.88 -11.40
N ALA A 65 -23.58 -18.58 -11.59
CA ALA A 65 -24.24 -17.66 -10.68
C ALA A 65 -25.46 -17.02 -11.34
N LEU A 66 -26.46 -16.69 -10.52
CA LEU A 66 -27.73 -16.10 -10.88
C LEU A 66 -27.75 -14.64 -10.40
N GLU A 67 -28.50 -13.79 -11.10
CA GLU A 67 -28.67 -12.38 -10.70
C GLU A 67 -29.28 -12.24 -9.29
N VAL A 68 -30.12 -13.20 -8.89
CA VAL A 68 -30.91 -13.20 -7.65
C VAL A 68 -31.02 -14.61 -7.08
N ASP A 69 -31.32 -14.71 -5.78
CA ASP A 69 -31.56 -15.99 -5.10
C ASP A 69 -32.86 -16.65 -5.60
N VAL A 70 -32.87 -17.99 -5.71
CA VAL A 70 -34.06 -18.76 -6.10
C VAL A 70 -34.85 -19.18 -4.86
N CYS A 71 -36.18 -19.00 -4.87
CA CYS A 71 -37.00 -19.36 -3.70
C CYS A 71 -37.40 -20.84 -3.67
N ASP A 72 -37.36 -21.50 -4.83
CA ASP A 72 -37.55 -22.95 -4.97
C ASP A 72 -36.34 -23.49 -5.75
N PRO A 73 -35.95 -24.78 -5.55
CA PRO A 73 -34.82 -25.35 -6.27
C PRO A 73 -34.96 -25.19 -7.78
N LEU A 74 -33.96 -24.58 -8.41
CA LEU A 74 -33.94 -24.32 -9.84
C LEU A 74 -33.01 -25.31 -10.54
N THR A 75 -33.54 -26.07 -11.49
CA THR A 75 -32.72 -26.95 -12.33
C THR A 75 -32.24 -26.19 -13.56
N LEU A 76 -30.92 -26.04 -13.68
CA LEU A 76 -30.27 -25.52 -14.87
C LEU A 76 -29.96 -26.69 -15.82
N ALA A 77 -30.36 -26.56 -17.09
CA ALA A 77 -29.94 -27.47 -18.14
C ALA A 77 -28.52 -27.10 -18.58
N ILE A 78 -27.63 -28.08 -18.68
CA ILE A 78 -26.24 -27.87 -19.09
C ILE A 78 -26.03 -28.60 -20.42
N GLU A 79 -25.57 -27.86 -21.41
CA GLU A 79 -25.22 -28.40 -22.72
C GLU A 79 -23.74 -28.19 -23.00
N VAL A 80 -23.05 -29.25 -23.41
CA VAL A 80 -21.68 -29.16 -23.93
C VAL A 80 -21.74 -29.26 -25.45
N ALA A 81 -21.22 -28.24 -26.14
CA ALA A 81 -21.32 -28.16 -27.60
C ALA A 81 -20.61 -29.34 -28.31
N ASP A 82 -19.45 -29.76 -27.82
CA ASP A 82 -18.74 -30.95 -28.28
C ASP A 82 -18.34 -31.86 -27.10
N PRO A 83 -19.13 -32.92 -26.80
CA PRO A 83 -18.83 -33.86 -25.71
C PRO A 83 -17.61 -34.76 -26.00
N ALA A 84 -17.05 -34.73 -27.22
CA ALA A 84 -15.78 -35.41 -27.50
C ALA A 84 -14.57 -34.63 -26.95
N ILE A 85 -14.74 -33.34 -26.66
CA ILE A 85 -13.69 -32.46 -26.12
C ILE A 85 -13.77 -32.38 -24.60
N ALA A 86 -14.95 -32.13 -24.03
CA ALA A 86 -15.15 -32.06 -22.57
C ALA A 86 -16.53 -32.61 -22.17
N THR A 87 -16.71 -32.97 -20.90
CA THR A 87 -17.99 -33.40 -20.36
C THR A 87 -18.36 -32.63 -19.09
N ALA A 88 -19.65 -32.39 -18.91
CA ALA A 88 -20.24 -31.80 -17.71
C ALA A 88 -21.55 -32.54 -17.37
N PRO A 89 -22.06 -32.45 -16.13
CA PRO A 89 -23.39 -32.97 -15.79
C PRO A 89 -24.45 -32.36 -16.72
N ALA A 90 -25.42 -33.15 -17.21
CA ALA A 90 -26.46 -32.66 -18.12
C ALA A 90 -27.44 -31.65 -17.47
N SER A 91 -27.46 -31.59 -16.14
CA SER A 91 -28.23 -30.64 -15.37
C SER A 91 -27.63 -30.47 -13.98
N VAL A 92 -27.80 -29.28 -13.41
CA VAL A 92 -27.40 -28.96 -12.02
C VAL A 92 -28.55 -28.28 -11.30
N VAL A 93 -28.61 -28.40 -9.98
CA VAL A 93 -29.69 -27.83 -9.17
C VAL A 93 -29.10 -26.73 -8.29
N VAL A 94 -29.58 -25.50 -8.47
CA VAL A 94 -29.39 -24.42 -7.50
C VAL A 94 -30.41 -24.65 -6.39
N SER A 95 -29.94 -24.80 -5.15
CA SER A 95 -30.82 -25.03 -4.01
C SER A 95 -31.67 -23.80 -3.73
N ALA A 96 -32.80 -23.99 -3.04
CA ALA A 96 -33.56 -22.86 -2.52
C ALA A 96 -32.67 -21.95 -1.67
N ASP A 97 -32.90 -20.66 -1.78
CA ASP A 97 -32.19 -19.57 -1.10
C ASP A 97 -30.70 -19.46 -1.49
N GLN A 98 -30.28 -20.11 -2.57
CA GLN A 98 -28.98 -19.94 -3.20
C GLN A 98 -29.11 -19.21 -4.54
N SER A 99 -28.00 -18.67 -5.01
CA SER A 99 -27.87 -18.01 -6.31
C SER A 99 -26.69 -18.53 -7.11
N SER A 100 -26.01 -19.56 -6.66
CA SER A 100 -24.94 -20.18 -7.43
C SER A 100 -24.89 -21.68 -7.21
N VAL A 101 -24.26 -22.38 -8.16
CA VAL A 101 -23.94 -23.80 -8.02
C VAL A 101 -22.66 -24.11 -8.78
N ALA A 102 -21.78 -24.87 -8.13
CA ALA A 102 -20.57 -25.40 -8.72
C ALA A 102 -20.86 -26.69 -9.49
N LEU A 103 -20.16 -26.91 -10.61
CA LEU A 103 -20.16 -28.15 -11.35
C LEU A 103 -18.76 -28.51 -11.85
N LEU A 104 -18.53 -29.80 -12.06
CA LEU A 104 -17.28 -30.29 -12.60
C LEU A 104 -17.34 -30.40 -14.13
N VAL A 105 -16.35 -29.80 -14.78
CA VAL A 105 -16.08 -29.91 -16.21
C VAL A 105 -14.83 -30.77 -16.40
N GLU A 106 -14.98 -31.95 -17.00
CA GLU A 106 -13.90 -32.90 -17.23
C GLU A 106 -13.40 -32.82 -18.68
N GLY A 107 -12.08 -32.71 -18.86
CA GLY A 107 -11.46 -32.76 -20.19
C GLY A 107 -11.46 -34.18 -20.76
N VAL A 108 -11.84 -34.34 -22.03
CA VAL A 108 -11.86 -35.64 -22.74
C VAL A 108 -10.74 -35.73 -23.77
N ALA A 109 -10.63 -34.74 -24.66
CA ALA A 109 -9.62 -34.72 -25.72
C ALA A 109 -9.19 -33.29 -26.05
N PRO A 110 -7.95 -33.06 -26.51
CA PRO A 110 -7.49 -31.72 -26.83
C PRO A 110 -8.36 -30.99 -27.85
N GLY A 111 -8.73 -29.75 -27.55
CA GLY A 111 -9.63 -28.92 -28.34
C GLY A 111 -10.31 -27.85 -27.51
N THR A 112 -11.17 -27.06 -28.15
CA THR A 112 -12.01 -26.06 -27.48
C THR A 112 -13.47 -26.39 -27.71
N THR A 113 -14.27 -26.31 -26.65
CA THR A 113 -15.73 -26.43 -26.67
C THR A 113 -16.33 -25.36 -25.77
N THR A 114 -17.64 -25.27 -25.73
CA THR A 114 -18.35 -24.43 -24.77
C THR A 114 -19.27 -25.26 -23.89
N VAL A 115 -19.49 -24.79 -22.67
CA VAL A 115 -20.52 -25.27 -21.75
C VAL A 115 -21.55 -24.18 -21.59
N THR A 116 -22.80 -24.46 -21.93
CA THR A 116 -23.90 -23.50 -21.83
C THR A 116 -24.85 -23.94 -20.72
N ALA A 117 -25.02 -23.09 -19.71
CA ALA A 117 -26.06 -23.24 -18.70
C ALA A 117 -27.33 -22.51 -19.17
N ARG A 118 -28.50 -23.15 -19.02
CA ARG A 118 -29.79 -22.56 -19.42
C ARG A 118 -30.90 -22.81 -18.43
N HIS A 119 -31.80 -21.85 -18.35
CA HIS A 119 -33.09 -21.98 -17.67
C HIS A 119 -34.16 -21.19 -18.41
N SER A 120 -35.43 -21.51 -18.15
CA SER A 120 -36.56 -20.81 -18.76
C SER A 120 -37.47 -20.21 -17.69
N ALA A 121 -37.71 -18.91 -17.79
CA ALA A 121 -38.59 -18.16 -16.89
C ALA A 121 -39.47 -17.20 -17.68
N GLU A 122 -40.73 -17.07 -17.26
CA GLU A 122 -41.70 -16.14 -17.85
C GLU A 122 -41.89 -16.26 -19.38
N GLY A 123 -41.57 -17.41 -19.96
CA GLY A 123 -41.65 -17.65 -21.40
C GLY A 123 -40.41 -17.21 -22.20
N GLU A 124 -39.37 -16.74 -21.52
CA GLU A 124 -38.05 -16.44 -22.07
C GLU A 124 -37.04 -17.51 -21.63
N THR A 125 -35.96 -17.66 -22.40
CA THR A 125 -34.84 -18.56 -22.08
C THR A 125 -33.62 -17.72 -21.82
N TYR A 126 -32.98 -17.97 -20.68
CA TYR A 126 -31.77 -17.30 -20.26
C TYR A 126 -30.62 -18.30 -20.36
N GLU A 127 -29.49 -17.85 -20.88
CA GLU A 127 -28.32 -18.69 -21.08
C GLU A 127 -27.01 -17.96 -20.83
N ALA A 128 -26.06 -18.68 -20.23
CA ALA A 128 -24.69 -18.23 -20.07
C ALA A 128 -23.74 -19.28 -20.64
N THR A 129 -22.72 -18.84 -21.36
CA THR A 129 -21.75 -19.73 -22.02
C THR A 129 -20.37 -19.55 -21.42
N LEU A 130 -19.71 -20.66 -21.08
CA LEU A 130 -18.35 -20.73 -20.61
C LEU A 130 -17.49 -21.39 -21.68
N GLU A 131 -16.34 -20.78 -22.00
CA GLU A 131 -15.34 -21.43 -22.84
C GLU A 131 -14.62 -22.53 -22.04
N VAL A 132 -14.45 -23.70 -22.67
CA VAL A 132 -13.69 -24.82 -22.13
C VAL A 132 -12.61 -25.20 -23.11
N ARG A 133 -11.36 -25.07 -22.67
CA ARG A 133 -10.18 -25.46 -23.44
C ARG A 133 -9.51 -26.67 -22.79
N VAL A 134 -9.36 -27.73 -23.58
CA VAL A 134 -8.64 -28.94 -23.18
C VAL A 134 -7.29 -28.92 -23.88
N ALA A 135 -6.21 -28.77 -23.12
CA ALA A 135 -4.84 -28.73 -23.62
C ALA A 135 -4.20 -30.12 -23.58
N PRO A 136 -3.14 -30.38 -24.38
CA PRO A 136 -2.27 -31.53 -24.17
C PRO A 136 -1.68 -31.53 -22.75
N ALA A 137 -1.47 -32.71 -22.15
CA ALA A 137 -0.88 -32.86 -20.81
C ALA A 137 0.65 -32.66 -20.77
N THR A 138 1.19 -31.90 -21.73
CA THR A 138 2.63 -31.63 -21.88
C THR A 138 2.84 -30.14 -21.94
N VAL A 139 3.88 -29.64 -21.27
CA VAL A 139 4.30 -28.23 -21.35
C VAL A 139 4.52 -27.87 -22.82
N PRO A 140 3.84 -26.84 -23.35
CA PRO A 140 4.06 -26.38 -24.71
C PRO A 140 5.52 -25.92 -24.87
N ALA A 141 6.20 -26.40 -25.92
CA ALA A 141 7.50 -25.86 -26.28
C ALA A 141 7.35 -24.39 -26.70
N CYS A 142 8.28 -23.54 -26.27
CA CYS A 142 8.38 -22.21 -26.85
C CYS A 142 8.96 -22.32 -28.26
N GLU A 143 8.31 -21.71 -29.25
CA GLU A 143 8.81 -21.64 -30.62
C GLU A 143 8.92 -20.19 -31.11
N GLY A 144 9.99 -19.91 -31.87
CA GLY A 144 10.14 -18.68 -32.63
C GLY A 144 11.01 -17.60 -31.99
N SER A 145 11.35 -16.63 -32.82
CA SER A 145 12.06 -15.42 -32.45
C SER A 145 11.63 -14.29 -33.39
N VAL A 146 11.53 -13.08 -32.87
CA VAL A 146 11.21 -11.88 -33.65
C VAL A 146 12.06 -10.71 -33.13
N SER A 147 12.35 -9.76 -34.01
CA SER A 147 13.00 -8.51 -33.66
C SER A 147 12.38 -7.37 -34.46
N GLY A 148 12.29 -6.18 -33.88
CA GLY A 148 11.82 -4.99 -34.57
C GLY A 148 11.89 -3.75 -33.69
N SER A 149 11.69 -2.58 -34.30
CA SER A 149 11.54 -1.33 -33.55
C SER A 149 10.23 -1.38 -32.77
N LEU A 150 10.31 -1.16 -31.45
CA LEU A 150 9.16 -1.00 -30.58
C LEU A 150 8.95 0.50 -30.34
N GLU A 151 7.96 1.05 -31.04
CA GLU A 151 7.52 2.45 -30.89
C GLU A 151 6.34 2.51 -29.91
N PRO A 152 6.06 3.66 -29.27
CA PRO A 152 4.83 3.87 -28.51
C PRO A 152 3.57 3.52 -29.30
N GLY A 153 2.69 2.72 -28.71
CA GLY A 153 1.49 2.14 -29.36
C GLY A 153 1.79 0.95 -30.28
N GLY A 154 3.05 0.53 -30.36
CA GLY A 154 3.53 -0.58 -31.17
C GLY A 154 3.64 -1.90 -30.41
N GLU A 155 3.93 -2.96 -31.16
CA GLU A 155 4.09 -4.31 -30.63
C GLU A 155 5.11 -5.09 -31.49
N VAL A 156 5.99 -5.84 -30.82
CA VAL A 156 6.90 -6.82 -31.45
C VAL A 156 6.48 -8.21 -30.99
N ARG A 157 5.88 -8.98 -31.91
CA ARG A 157 5.26 -10.28 -31.61
C ARG A 157 5.64 -11.34 -32.62
N ALA A 158 6.01 -12.53 -32.12
CA ALA A 158 6.30 -13.69 -32.96
C ALA A 158 4.98 -14.34 -33.42
N PRO A 159 4.97 -15.04 -34.57
CA PRO A 159 3.80 -15.80 -35.02
C PRO A 159 3.31 -16.85 -34.02
N SER A 160 4.18 -17.31 -33.12
CA SER A 160 3.85 -18.26 -32.05
C SER A 160 2.99 -17.65 -30.95
N GLY A 161 2.96 -16.31 -30.81
CA GLY A 161 2.16 -15.62 -29.80
C GLY A 161 2.98 -14.91 -28.72
N ILE A 162 4.26 -15.23 -28.52
CA ILE A 162 5.13 -14.50 -27.58
C ILE A 162 5.41 -13.07 -28.10
N GLY A 163 5.51 -12.08 -27.21
CA GLY A 163 5.71 -10.70 -27.64
C GLY A 163 5.89 -9.70 -26.52
N VAL A 164 6.19 -8.47 -26.93
CA VAL A 164 6.26 -7.28 -26.08
C VAL A 164 5.52 -6.14 -26.78
N ALA A 165 4.77 -5.35 -26.03
CA ALA A 165 4.10 -4.15 -26.54
C ALA A 165 4.50 -2.93 -25.71
N LEU A 166 4.33 -1.75 -26.31
CA LEU A 166 4.53 -0.47 -25.66
C LEU A 166 3.24 0.34 -25.80
N GLN A 167 2.66 0.77 -24.68
CA GLN A 167 1.41 1.51 -24.66
C GLN A 167 1.58 2.87 -25.38
N ALA A 168 0.50 3.40 -25.96
CA ALA A 168 0.54 4.63 -26.73
C ALA A 168 0.95 5.85 -25.88
N GLY A 169 0.57 5.90 -24.61
CA GLY A 169 0.93 6.98 -23.69
C GLY A 169 2.43 7.02 -23.35
N ALA A 170 3.21 6.02 -23.74
CA ALA A 170 4.67 6.07 -23.62
C ALA A 170 5.33 7.13 -24.52
N ALA A 171 4.58 7.73 -25.45
CA ALA A 171 5.03 8.87 -26.25
C ALA A 171 4.93 10.21 -25.51
N ASP A 172 4.21 10.27 -24.39
CA ASP A 172 4.01 11.50 -23.65
C ASP A 172 5.29 11.84 -22.88
N PRO A 173 5.83 13.08 -23.01
CA PRO A 173 7.17 13.45 -22.53
C PRO A 173 7.30 13.58 -21.01
N GLY A 174 6.36 13.00 -20.24
CA GLY A 174 6.36 13.01 -18.78
C GLY A 174 7.24 11.92 -18.17
N ALA A 175 7.06 11.68 -16.86
CA ALA A 175 7.87 10.70 -16.11
C ALA A 175 7.77 9.26 -16.65
N ALA A 176 6.64 8.89 -17.25
CA ALA A 176 6.39 7.58 -17.85
C ALA A 176 6.80 7.48 -19.35
N HIS A 177 7.55 8.45 -19.88
CA HIS A 177 8.02 8.43 -21.26
C HIS A 177 8.99 7.26 -21.51
N VAL A 178 8.86 6.60 -22.66
CA VAL A 178 9.81 5.58 -23.12
C VAL A 178 10.20 5.86 -24.57
N GLU A 179 11.49 6.10 -24.80
CA GLU A 179 12.03 6.25 -26.14
C GLU A 179 11.89 4.95 -26.94
N PRO A 180 11.61 5.02 -28.25
CA PRO A 180 11.61 3.84 -29.10
C PRO A 180 12.94 3.07 -29.06
N PHE A 181 12.86 1.74 -29.07
CA PHE A 181 14.04 0.89 -29.04
C PHE A 181 13.85 -0.38 -29.88
N ASP A 182 14.97 -0.95 -30.34
CA ASP A 182 14.94 -2.24 -31.05
C ASP A 182 14.74 -3.38 -30.04
N ALA A 183 13.54 -3.95 -30.03
CA ALA A 183 13.19 -5.08 -29.18
C ALA A 183 13.50 -6.41 -29.86
N THR A 184 13.91 -7.39 -29.05
CA THR A 184 14.04 -8.79 -29.47
C THR A 184 13.20 -9.67 -28.56
N VAL A 185 12.43 -10.59 -29.11
CA VAL A 185 11.67 -11.59 -28.35
C VAL A 185 12.04 -12.97 -28.88
N ALA A 186 12.56 -13.84 -28.03
CA ALA A 186 12.98 -15.18 -28.43
C ALA A 186 12.78 -16.19 -27.30
N CYS A 187 12.52 -17.44 -27.67
CA CYS A 187 12.53 -18.54 -26.72
C CYS A 187 13.93 -18.76 -26.14
N ALA A 188 13.96 -19.11 -24.86
CA ALA A 188 15.18 -19.33 -24.09
C ALA A 188 15.24 -20.75 -23.51
N GLU A 189 16.36 -21.08 -22.87
CA GLU A 189 16.44 -22.26 -22.01
C GLU A 189 15.58 -22.05 -20.76
N ASP A 190 15.04 -23.15 -20.23
CA ASP A 190 14.20 -23.11 -19.04
C ASP A 190 14.97 -22.57 -17.83
N ILE A 191 14.31 -21.67 -17.08
CA ILE A 191 14.79 -21.01 -15.85
C ILE A 191 13.93 -21.42 -14.65
N VAL A 192 13.43 -22.65 -14.62
CA VAL A 192 12.54 -23.14 -13.55
C VAL A 192 13.31 -23.25 -12.23
N PRO A 193 12.93 -22.51 -11.17
CA PRO A 193 13.58 -22.62 -9.85
C PRO A 193 13.31 -23.99 -9.18
N ALA A 194 14.11 -24.33 -8.17
CA ALA A 194 13.90 -25.56 -7.42
C ALA A 194 12.54 -25.55 -6.69
N GLY A 195 11.81 -26.67 -6.72
CA GLY A 195 10.46 -26.78 -6.13
C GLY A 195 9.33 -26.30 -7.04
N TYR A 196 9.64 -25.91 -8.28
CA TYR A 196 8.67 -25.44 -9.26
C TYR A 196 8.64 -26.35 -10.50
N ARG A 197 7.54 -26.28 -11.23
CA ARG A 197 7.39 -26.85 -12.57
C ARG A 197 6.93 -25.80 -13.57
N ALA A 198 7.38 -25.93 -14.82
CA ALA A 198 6.98 -25.02 -15.89
C ALA A 198 5.51 -25.19 -16.29
N LEU A 199 4.85 -24.07 -16.56
CA LEU A 199 3.56 -23.98 -17.26
C LEU A 199 3.72 -23.58 -18.73
N GLY A 200 4.89 -23.09 -19.12
CA GLY A 200 5.26 -22.77 -20.50
C GLY A 200 6.77 -22.63 -20.65
N GLY A 201 7.26 -22.53 -21.89
CA GLY A 201 8.69 -22.32 -22.14
C GLY A 201 9.14 -20.88 -21.85
N ALA A 202 10.40 -20.72 -21.46
CA ALA A 202 11.01 -19.42 -21.15
C ALA A 202 11.12 -18.51 -22.39
N VAL A 203 10.97 -17.20 -22.18
CA VAL A 203 11.07 -16.17 -23.21
C VAL A 203 12.01 -15.07 -22.75
N THR A 204 13.06 -14.80 -23.54
CA THR A 204 13.91 -13.62 -23.37
C THR A 204 13.35 -12.47 -24.20
N VAL A 205 13.10 -11.35 -23.52
CA VAL A 205 12.80 -10.05 -24.11
C VAL A 205 14.00 -9.14 -23.91
N GLY A 206 14.55 -8.62 -25.00
CA GLY A 206 15.73 -7.76 -25.00
C GLY A 206 15.40 -6.35 -25.51
N PRO A 207 16.28 -5.37 -25.22
CA PRO A 207 17.60 -5.53 -24.57
C PRO A 207 17.49 -5.80 -23.06
N THR A 208 18.18 -6.81 -22.55
CA THR A 208 17.97 -7.35 -21.18
C THR A 208 18.47 -6.44 -20.05
N HIS A 209 19.25 -5.41 -20.37
CA HIS A 209 19.73 -4.41 -19.41
C HIS A 209 18.76 -3.24 -19.23
N VAL A 210 17.67 -3.19 -20.01
CA VAL A 210 16.74 -2.06 -19.97
C VAL A 210 15.82 -2.17 -18.75
N ARG A 211 15.86 -1.14 -17.92
CA ARG A 211 14.86 -0.79 -16.91
C ARG A 211 14.10 0.43 -17.39
N LEU A 212 12.78 0.34 -17.39
CA LEU A 212 11.86 1.37 -17.89
C LEU A 212 11.31 2.19 -16.72
N SER A 213 10.94 3.43 -17.01
CA SER A 213 10.24 4.35 -16.09
C SER A 213 8.75 4.05 -15.95
N ARG A 214 8.26 3.01 -16.63
CA ARG A 214 6.89 2.52 -16.59
C ARG A 214 6.90 1.02 -16.76
N GLU A 215 5.77 0.40 -16.49
CA GLU A 215 5.55 -1.00 -16.82
C GLU A 215 4.95 -1.17 -18.21
N ILE A 216 5.39 -2.22 -18.91
CA ILE A 216 4.95 -2.53 -20.27
C ILE A 216 4.50 -3.99 -20.39
N PRO A 217 3.56 -4.30 -21.30
CA PRO A 217 3.06 -5.66 -21.47
C PRO A 217 4.06 -6.60 -22.15
N ILE A 218 4.33 -7.72 -21.49
CA ILE A 218 5.04 -8.88 -22.03
C ILE A 218 4.10 -10.08 -22.07
N THR A 219 4.14 -10.86 -23.16
CA THR A 219 3.38 -12.09 -23.32
C THR A 219 4.30 -13.30 -23.39
N VAL A 220 4.13 -14.26 -22.48
CA VAL A 220 4.86 -15.54 -22.46
C VAL A 220 3.89 -16.72 -22.45
N PRO A 221 4.30 -17.92 -22.88
CA PRO A 221 3.46 -19.12 -22.80
C PRO A 221 3.14 -19.45 -21.34
N ALA A 222 1.86 -19.73 -21.06
CA ALA A 222 1.39 -20.15 -19.75
C ALA A 222 0.15 -21.05 -19.93
N GLU A 223 0.38 -22.36 -19.94
CA GLU A 223 -0.68 -23.33 -20.09
C GLU A 223 -1.34 -23.61 -18.73
N VAL A 224 -2.28 -22.75 -18.34
CA VAL A 224 -3.02 -22.87 -17.07
C VAL A 224 -3.82 -24.18 -16.94
N ALA A 225 -4.07 -24.90 -18.04
CA ALA A 225 -4.61 -26.26 -17.99
C ALA A 225 -3.71 -27.24 -17.23
N LEU A 226 -2.39 -27.00 -17.22
CA LEU A 226 -1.38 -27.80 -16.54
C LEU A 226 -1.25 -27.47 -15.05
N LEU A 227 -2.07 -26.57 -14.50
CA LEU A 227 -2.10 -26.34 -13.06
C LEU A 227 -2.40 -27.66 -12.31
N PRO A 228 -1.84 -27.88 -11.12
CA PRO A 228 -2.20 -29.01 -10.26
C PRO A 228 -3.73 -29.09 -10.02
N GLU A 229 -4.23 -30.26 -9.64
CA GLU A 229 -5.64 -30.39 -9.23
C GLU A 229 -5.92 -29.47 -8.03
N GLY A 230 -7.00 -28.70 -8.07
CA GLY A 230 -7.33 -27.70 -7.06
C GLY A 230 -6.60 -26.35 -7.19
N ALA A 231 -5.50 -26.26 -7.93
CA ALA A 231 -4.81 -24.99 -8.17
C ALA A 231 -5.65 -24.08 -9.09
N ARG A 232 -5.51 -22.78 -8.83
CA ARG A 232 -6.22 -21.64 -9.43
C ARG A 232 -5.24 -20.68 -10.10
N TRP A 233 -5.73 -19.67 -10.81
CA TRP A 233 -4.87 -18.74 -11.55
C TRP A 233 -3.87 -17.99 -10.67
N GLY A 234 -4.24 -17.65 -9.42
CA GLY A 234 -3.31 -17.05 -8.46
C GLY A 234 -2.11 -17.91 -8.05
N HIS A 235 -2.06 -19.19 -8.41
CA HIS A 235 -0.89 -20.04 -8.18
C HIS A 235 0.13 -19.99 -9.32
N VAL A 236 -0.17 -19.25 -10.39
CA VAL A 236 0.79 -19.00 -11.47
C VAL A 236 1.79 -17.95 -10.98
N GLU A 237 3.05 -18.34 -10.88
CA GLU A 237 4.17 -17.49 -10.50
C GLU A 237 5.09 -17.28 -11.73
N LEU A 238 5.86 -16.19 -11.75
CA LEU A 238 6.78 -15.88 -12.85
C LEU A 238 8.21 -15.97 -12.35
N ALA A 239 8.99 -16.85 -12.98
CA ALA A 239 10.43 -16.89 -12.81
C ALA A 239 11.10 -15.85 -13.71
N TYR A 240 12.12 -15.16 -13.20
CA TYR A 240 12.87 -14.13 -13.89
C TYR A 240 14.39 -14.36 -13.79
N VAL A 241 15.09 -14.09 -14.89
CA VAL A 241 16.54 -13.90 -14.95
C VAL A 241 16.83 -12.65 -15.78
N GLY A 242 17.74 -11.82 -15.30
CA GLY A 242 18.08 -10.54 -15.92
C GLY A 242 19.50 -10.09 -15.62
N THR A 243 19.79 -8.84 -15.95
CA THR A 243 21.15 -8.28 -15.87
C THR A 243 21.64 -8.09 -14.43
N THR A 244 20.73 -7.89 -13.47
CA THR A 244 21.02 -7.81 -12.02
C THR A 244 20.46 -9.00 -11.24
N VAL A 245 19.98 -10.03 -11.94
CA VAL A 245 19.38 -11.21 -11.31
C VAL A 245 19.85 -12.43 -12.10
N HIS A 246 21.02 -12.94 -11.72
CA HIS A 246 21.72 -13.99 -12.46
C HIS A 246 21.15 -15.39 -12.18
N GLU A 247 20.60 -15.60 -10.99
CA GLU A 247 19.91 -16.84 -10.61
C GLU A 247 18.40 -16.70 -10.82
N PRO A 248 17.71 -17.75 -11.30
CA PRO A 248 16.26 -17.69 -11.45
C PRO A 248 15.54 -17.42 -10.12
N ARG A 249 14.74 -16.37 -10.09
CA ARG A 249 13.95 -15.97 -8.91
C ARG A 249 12.49 -15.81 -9.29
N ILE A 250 11.60 -16.10 -8.34
CA ILE A 250 10.20 -15.75 -8.49
C ILE A 250 10.03 -14.26 -8.22
N VAL A 251 9.36 -13.57 -9.14
CA VAL A 251 9.06 -12.14 -9.02
C VAL A 251 7.57 -11.91 -9.20
N PRO A 252 6.93 -11.00 -8.44
CA PRO A 252 5.58 -10.60 -8.73
C PRO A 252 5.55 -9.85 -10.07
N VAL A 253 4.46 -10.01 -10.82
CA VAL A 253 4.21 -9.28 -12.07
C VAL A 253 2.84 -8.64 -11.99
N ALA A 254 2.68 -7.47 -12.58
CA ALA A 254 1.46 -6.70 -12.45
C ALA A 254 0.40 -7.13 -13.47
N SER A 255 -0.85 -7.18 -13.02
CA SER A 255 -2.06 -7.37 -13.84
C SER A 255 -1.97 -8.54 -14.84
N PRO A 256 -1.70 -9.78 -14.38
CA PRO A 256 -1.67 -10.93 -15.27
C PRO A 256 -3.03 -11.16 -15.96
N ASP A 257 -3.01 -11.28 -17.27
CA ASP A 257 -4.15 -11.60 -18.14
C ASP A 257 -4.00 -13.00 -18.72
N PHE A 258 -4.94 -13.88 -18.34
CA PHE A 258 -5.05 -15.25 -18.83
C PHE A 258 -6.20 -15.45 -19.83
N VAL A 259 -7.08 -14.45 -19.97
CA VAL A 259 -8.31 -14.53 -20.78
C VAL A 259 -8.06 -14.03 -22.19
N GLY A 260 -7.39 -12.88 -22.34
CA GLY A 260 -7.22 -12.20 -23.61
C GLY A 260 -6.45 -13.04 -24.64
N ARG A 261 -5.56 -13.93 -24.17
CA ARG A 261 -4.74 -14.82 -25.03
C ARG A 261 -4.62 -16.22 -24.43
N PRO A 262 -5.60 -17.12 -24.66
CA PRO A 262 -5.58 -18.46 -24.08
C PRO A 262 -4.31 -19.26 -24.40
N GLY A 263 -3.70 -19.86 -23.36
CA GLY A 263 -2.41 -20.57 -23.44
C GLY A 263 -1.18 -19.67 -23.26
N PHE A 264 -1.40 -18.37 -23.07
CA PHE A 264 -0.40 -17.38 -22.73
C PHE A 264 -0.83 -16.63 -21.47
N VAL A 265 0.11 -15.94 -20.86
CA VAL A 265 -0.15 -14.87 -19.91
C VAL A 265 0.45 -13.59 -20.46
N THR A 266 -0.32 -12.50 -20.43
CA THR A 266 0.21 -11.15 -20.64
C THR A 266 0.27 -10.45 -19.30
N PHE A 267 1.36 -9.80 -18.96
CA PHE A 267 1.52 -9.10 -17.68
C PHE A 267 2.39 -7.86 -17.87
N LEU A 268 2.35 -6.95 -16.91
CA LEU A 268 3.11 -5.70 -16.92
C LEU A 268 4.37 -5.82 -16.06
N VAL A 269 5.50 -5.35 -16.60
CA VAL A 269 6.79 -5.28 -15.89
C VAL A 269 7.62 -4.07 -16.34
N PRO A 270 8.46 -3.50 -15.45
CA PRO A 270 9.39 -2.44 -15.81
C PRO A 270 10.76 -2.92 -16.30
N ARG A 271 11.10 -4.21 -16.11
CA ARG A 271 12.41 -4.74 -16.49
C ARG A 271 12.29 -5.75 -17.63
N LEU A 272 13.16 -5.62 -18.63
CA LEU A 272 13.32 -6.64 -19.65
C LEU A 272 14.24 -7.76 -19.15
N GLY A 273 14.20 -8.93 -19.78
CA GLY A 273 14.92 -10.11 -19.32
C GLY A 273 14.25 -11.41 -19.78
N THR A 274 14.58 -12.52 -19.12
CA THR A 274 13.98 -13.82 -19.40
C THR A 274 12.90 -14.12 -18.38
N TYR A 275 11.69 -14.40 -18.86
CA TYR A 275 10.53 -14.74 -18.04
C TYR A 275 10.02 -16.14 -18.35
N GLN A 276 9.55 -16.86 -17.33
CA GLN A 276 8.90 -18.17 -17.49
C GLN A 276 7.77 -18.35 -16.49
N ALA A 277 6.58 -18.72 -16.97
CA ALA A 277 5.45 -19.09 -16.12
C ALA A 277 5.68 -20.45 -15.46
N VAL A 278 5.53 -20.49 -14.14
CA VAL A 278 5.76 -21.65 -13.29
C VAL A 278 4.65 -21.80 -12.25
N VAL A 279 4.62 -22.95 -11.59
CA VAL A 279 3.79 -23.23 -10.41
C VAL A 279 4.59 -24.09 -9.45
N ARG A 280 4.37 -23.92 -8.15
CA ARG A 280 4.98 -24.78 -7.12
C ARG A 280 4.54 -26.24 -7.33
N GLU A 281 5.46 -27.18 -7.09
CA GLU A 281 5.17 -28.61 -7.25
C GLU A 281 4.21 -29.15 -6.19
N ASP A 282 4.17 -28.53 -5.01
CA ASP A 282 3.36 -28.91 -3.85
C ASP A 282 2.07 -28.10 -3.70
N ALA A 283 1.88 -27.04 -4.49
CA ALA A 283 0.64 -26.27 -4.51
C ALA A 283 -0.47 -26.95 -5.35
N PRO A 284 -1.75 -26.83 -4.99
CA PRO A 284 -2.19 -26.19 -3.76
C PRO A 284 -1.99 -27.15 -2.58
N THR A 285 -1.79 -26.58 -1.39
CA THR A 285 -1.79 -27.34 -0.14
C THR A 285 -3.13 -27.17 0.57
N THR A 286 -3.48 -28.11 1.44
CA THR A 286 -4.67 -27.99 2.30
C THR A 286 -4.27 -28.11 3.75
N ARG A 287 -4.72 -27.18 4.58
CA ARG A 287 -4.47 -27.19 6.02
C ARG A 287 -5.68 -26.69 6.79
N ALA A 288 -5.69 -26.92 8.09
CA ALA A 288 -6.63 -26.23 8.97
C ALA A 288 -6.09 -24.83 9.28
N ARG A 289 -6.96 -23.82 9.18
CA ARG A 289 -6.75 -22.44 9.67
C ARG A 289 -7.83 -22.13 10.70
N THR A 290 -7.45 -21.50 11.81
CA THR A 290 -8.43 -20.93 12.75
C THR A 290 -8.68 -19.48 12.39
N PHE A 291 -9.90 -19.17 11.98
CA PHE A 291 -10.32 -17.80 11.70
C PHE A 291 -10.82 -17.16 12.98
N THR A 292 -10.32 -15.97 13.29
CA THR A 292 -10.72 -15.12 14.41
C THR A 292 -11.99 -14.32 14.11
N TYR A 293 -12.34 -14.17 12.84
CA TYR A 293 -13.41 -13.35 12.28
C TYR A 293 -13.27 -11.85 12.56
N ARG A 294 -12.03 -11.37 12.57
CA ARG A 294 -11.70 -9.95 12.72
C ARG A 294 -10.82 -9.47 11.58
N GLY A 295 -11.22 -8.37 10.95
CA GLY A 295 -10.43 -7.65 9.97
C GLY A 295 -10.14 -6.24 10.46
N ILE A 296 -8.99 -5.70 10.08
CA ILE A 296 -8.65 -4.29 10.31
C ILE A 296 -8.26 -3.66 8.97
N MET A 297 -8.81 -2.50 8.69
CA MET A 297 -8.46 -1.73 7.49
C MET A 297 -8.43 -0.23 7.82
N GLY A 298 -7.77 0.56 6.99
CA GLY A 298 -7.78 2.00 7.18
C GLY A 298 -7.20 2.75 6.00
N VAL A 299 -7.54 4.04 5.93
CA VAL A 299 -7.12 4.94 4.83
C VAL A 299 -6.14 6.00 5.33
N SER A 300 -5.12 6.38 4.56
CA SER A 300 -4.18 7.46 4.94
C SER A 300 -3.51 7.18 6.29
N MET A 301 -3.65 8.06 7.29
CA MET A 301 -3.23 7.81 8.68
C MET A 301 -3.76 6.47 9.23
N GLY A 302 -5.00 6.10 8.90
CA GLY A 302 -5.60 4.84 9.30
C GLY A 302 -4.96 3.62 8.63
N SER A 303 -4.35 3.77 7.46
CA SER A 303 -3.57 2.70 6.81
C SER A 303 -2.33 2.36 7.63
N ALA A 304 -1.61 3.38 8.13
CA ALA A 304 -0.49 3.20 9.06
C ALA A 304 -0.94 2.46 10.32
N GLY A 305 -2.07 2.89 10.90
CA GLY A 305 -2.67 2.26 12.07
C GLY A 305 -3.07 0.81 11.85
N ALA A 306 -3.69 0.50 10.71
CA ALA A 306 -4.15 -0.85 10.38
C ALA A 306 -2.96 -1.81 10.24
N ALA A 307 -1.91 -1.39 9.52
CA ALA A 307 -0.68 -2.15 9.38
C ALA A 307 0.03 -2.33 10.73
N LEU A 308 0.18 -1.26 11.51
CA LEU A 308 0.83 -1.29 12.83
C LEU A 308 0.12 -2.25 13.79
N ILE A 309 -1.17 -2.02 14.05
CA ILE A 309 -1.94 -2.80 15.03
C ILE A 309 -2.09 -4.25 14.56
N GLY A 310 -2.31 -4.47 13.25
CA GLY A 310 -2.44 -5.80 12.67
C GLY A 310 -1.15 -6.62 12.79
N THR A 311 0.01 -6.00 12.58
CA THR A 311 1.32 -6.67 12.70
C THR A 311 1.77 -6.84 14.15
N HIS A 312 1.41 -5.94 15.07
CA HIS A 312 1.72 -6.11 16.49
C HIS A 312 0.86 -7.17 17.19
N ASN A 313 -0.35 -7.43 16.67
CA ASN A 313 -1.34 -8.31 17.29
C ASN A 313 -1.91 -9.32 16.27
N PRO A 314 -1.07 -10.08 15.56
CA PRO A 314 -1.49 -10.92 14.44
C PRO A 314 -2.47 -12.02 14.87
N GLU A 315 -2.42 -12.47 16.12
CA GLU A 315 -3.34 -13.46 16.67
C GLU A 315 -4.79 -12.95 16.83
N ARG A 316 -5.01 -11.65 16.67
CA ARG A 316 -6.32 -11.00 16.82
C ARG A 316 -7.03 -10.76 15.49
N PHE A 317 -6.35 -10.95 14.36
CA PHE A 317 -6.87 -10.59 13.03
C PHE A 317 -6.65 -11.71 12.03
N ASP A 318 -7.59 -11.85 11.10
CA ASP A 318 -7.41 -12.70 9.91
C ASP A 318 -6.90 -11.88 8.72
N PHE A 319 -7.25 -10.59 8.70
CA PHE A 319 -7.06 -9.70 7.55
C PHE A 319 -6.58 -8.30 7.96
N VAL A 320 -5.56 -7.80 7.25
CA VAL A 320 -5.05 -6.44 7.37
C VAL A 320 -5.16 -5.74 6.01
N GLY A 321 -5.92 -4.66 5.95
CA GLY A 321 -6.15 -3.87 4.73
C GLY A 321 -5.63 -2.44 4.83
N PRO A 322 -4.31 -2.19 4.73
CA PRO A 322 -3.75 -0.86 4.76
C PRO A 322 -3.94 -0.17 3.40
N LEU A 323 -4.82 0.83 3.33
CA LEU A 323 -5.17 1.51 2.09
C LEU A 323 -4.52 2.90 2.00
N GLY A 324 -3.41 3.01 1.29
CA GLY A 324 -2.71 4.26 0.98
C GLY A 324 -2.27 5.05 2.22
N GLY A 325 -1.19 4.64 2.87
CA GLY A 325 -0.55 5.35 3.98
C GLY A 325 0.86 4.80 4.29
N PRO A 326 1.58 5.34 5.30
CA PRO A 326 2.93 4.90 5.60
C PRO A 326 2.92 3.53 6.30
N VAL A 327 3.25 2.49 5.54
CA VAL A 327 3.40 1.10 6.02
C VAL A 327 4.84 0.62 5.99
N ASP A 328 5.73 1.38 5.38
CA ASP A 328 7.17 1.16 5.41
C ASP A 328 7.90 2.43 5.88
N TRP A 329 8.38 2.41 7.13
CA TRP A 329 9.14 3.50 7.73
C TRP A 329 10.59 3.56 7.27
N ILE A 330 11.18 2.47 6.76
CA ILE A 330 12.54 2.47 6.20
C ILE A 330 12.56 3.38 4.96
N HIS A 331 11.66 3.09 4.02
CA HIS A 331 11.48 3.87 2.81
C HIS A 331 10.98 5.28 3.12
N MET A 332 9.99 5.45 4.01
CA MET A 332 9.46 6.79 4.30
C MET A 332 10.49 7.69 4.98
N LEU A 333 11.27 7.19 5.94
CA LEU A 333 12.32 7.98 6.59
C LEU A 333 13.47 8.30 5.63
N HIS A 334 13.85 7.35 4.76
CA HIS A 334 14.79 7.62 3.67
C HIS A 334 14.23 8.72 2.75
N TYR A 335 12.97 8.61 2.33
CA TYR A 335 12.34 9.56 1.43
C TYR A 335 12.27 10.98 2.02
N ILE A 336 11.90 11.08 3.30
CA ILE A 336 11.88 12.34 4.05
C ILE A 336 13.29 12.93 4.15
N ARG A 337 14.27 12.14 4.61
CA ARG A 337 15.66 12.62 4.76
C ARG A 337 16.24 13.08 3.41
N THR A 338 16.04 12.31 2.36
CA THR A 338 16.70 12.49 1.07
C THR A 338 16.08 13.61 0.24
N TRP A 339 14.75 13.68 0.17
CA TRP A 339 14.05 14.62 -0.72
C TRP A 339 13.23 15.68 0.03
N HIS A 340 12.49 15.35 1.09
CA HIS A 340 11.74 16.39 1.81
C HIS A 340 12.64 17.35 2.58
N LEU A 341 13.75 16.86 3.14
CA LEU A 341 14.75 17.61 3.90
C LEU A 341 16.02 17.95 3.10
N GLY A 342 16.06 17.58 1.81
CA GLY A 342 17.26 17.67 0.98
C GLY A 342 17.23 18.80 -0.06
N GLY A 343 18.25 18.76 -0.94
CA GLY A 343 18.39 19.66 -2.09
C GLY A 343 19.20 20.93 -1.83
N PHE A 344 19.79 21.08 -0.65
CA PHE A 344 20.63 22.23 -0.31
C PHE A 344 22.09 22.02 -0.74
N CYS A 345 22.89 23.09 -0.71
CA CYS A 345 24.34 22.97 -0.89
C CYS A 345 24.99 22.51 0.40
N THR A 346 25.94 21.58 0.27
CA THR A 346 26.94 21.32 1.31
C THR A 346 27.77 22.57 1.59
N GLU A 347 28.42 22.62 2.74
CA GLU A 347 29.32 23.74 3.08
C GLU A 347 30.50 23.82 2.10
N ALA A 348 30.99 22.68 1.60
CA ALA A 348 32.05 22.66 0.59
C ALA A 348 31.60 23.31 -0.73
N GLU A 349 30.39 22.99 -1.20
CA GLU A 349 29.81 23.60 -2.41
C GLU A 349 29.56 25.10 -2.20
N ARG A 350 29.07 25.49 -1.03
CA ARG A 350 28.82 26.89 -0.68
C ARG A 350 30.08 27.74 -0.69
N GLN A 351 31.22 27.19 -0.28
CA GLN A 351 32.51 27.88 -0.39
C GLN A 351 32.97 28.09 -1.83
N VAL A 352 32.47 27.26 -2.76
CA VAL A 352 32.80 27.34 -4.20
C VAL A 352 31.82 28.26 -4.94
N ASP A 353 30.52 28.14 -4.69
CA ASP A 353 29.47 28.94 -5.34
C ASP A 353 28.46 29.51 -4.31
N PRO A 354 28.84 30.56 -3.56
CA PRO A 354 27.95 31.16 -2.57
C PRO A 354 26.67 31.74 -3.19
N GLU A 355 26.75 32.34 -4.39
CA GLU A 355 25.60 32.97 -5.04
C GLU A 355 24.60 31.92 -5.56
N GLY A 356 25.08 30.84 -6.17
CA GLY A 356 24.24 29.72 -6.59
C GLY A 356 23.58 29.02 -5.41
N CYS A 357 24.32 28.83 -4.30
CA CYS A 357 23.78 28.21 -3.10
C CYS A 357 22.74 29.08 -2.37
N ALA A 358 22.89 30.40 -2.39
CA ALA A 358 21.90 31.34 -1.85
C ALA A 358 20.62 31.44 -2.70
N ALA A 359 20.57 30.82 -3.89
CA ALA A 359 19.40 30.85 -4.76
C ALA A 359 18.26 29.93 -4.30
N GLY A 360 18.52 29.00 -3.35
CA GLY A 360 17.52 28.07 -2.84
C GLY A 360 18.02 26.63 -2.76
N ALA A 361 17.11 25.71 -2.47
CA ALA A 361 17.27 24.27 -2.69
C ALA A 361 16.98 23.91 -4.16
N SER A 362 17.41 22.73 -4.59
CA SER A 362 17.14 22.23 -5.95
C SER A 362 17.13 20.71 -5.99
N VAL A 363 16.14 20.17 -6.70
CA VAL A 363 16.05 18.75 -7.03
C VAL A 363 17.30 18.21 -7.72
N ASP A 364 18.06 19.01 -8.47
CA ASP A 364 19.31 18.59 -9.11
C ASP A 364 20.42 18.24 -8.11
N ARG A 365 20.30 18.70 -6.86
CA ARG A 365 21.17 18.34 -5.73
C ARG A 365 20.64 17.18 -4.89
N THR A 366 19.52 16.57 -5.29
CA THR A 366 19.03 15.33 -4.67
C THR A 366 19.45 14.12 -5.49
N PRO A 367 19.65 12.94 -4.86
CA PRO A 367 19.92 11.71 -5.59
C PRO A 367 18.89 11.41 -6.68
N ALA A 368 19.33 10.70 -7.72
CA ALA A 368 18.43 10.15 -8.72
C ALA A 368 17.47 9.15 -8.08
N ASN A 369 16.27 9.03 -8.64
CA ASN A 369 15.28 8.08 -8.19
C ASN A 369 15.05 7.00 -9.26
N PRO A 370 15.43 5.73 -9.01
CA PRO A 370 15.22 4.64 -9.94
C PRO A 370 13.87 3.90 -9.75
N ARG A 371 13.08 4.25 -8.72
CA ARG A 371 11.85 3.53 -8.36
C ARG A 371 10.66 4.00 -9.21
N LEU A 372 9.76 3.06 -9.50
CA LEU A 372 8.49 3.37 -10.17
C LEU A 372 7.57 4.14 -9.22
N ASN A 373 6.81 5.09 -9.77
CA ASN A 373 5.78 5.87 -9.09
C ASN A 373 6.27 6.71 -7.90
N GLU A 374 7.59 6.83 -7.70
CA GLU A 374 8.18 7.66 -6.66
C GLU A 374 8.69 8.97 -7.27
N VAL A 375 8.33 10.11 -6.68
CA VAL A 375 8.65 11.43 -7.22
C VAL A 375 9.91 12.00 -6.56
N ARG A 376 10.73 12.75 -7.31
CA ARG A 376 11.84 13.55 -6.75
C ARG A 376 11.35 14.94 -6.38
N GLN A 377 11.82 15.47 -5.27
CA GLN A 377 11.51 16.81 -4.77
C GLN A 377 12.68 17.36 -3.94
N ASP A 378 12.58 18.61 -3.50
CA ASP A 378 13.51 19.24 -2.56
C ASP A 378 12.75 20.03 -1.49
N PHE A 379 13.43 20.47 -0.42
CA PHE A 379 12.76 21.12 0.72
C PHE A 379 11.95 22.37 0.34
N GLU A 380 12.39 23.13 -0.67
CA GLU A 380 11.75 24.37 -1.10
C GLU A 380 10.72 24.16 -2.23
N HIS A 381 10.70 22.97 -2.84
CA HIS A 381 9.79 22.57 -3.91
C HIS A 381 9.22 21.18 -3.62
N TRP A 382 8.18 21.11 -2.79
CA TRP A 382 7.49 19.86 -2.51
C TRP A 382 6.56 19.46 -3.65
N ASN A 383 6.48 18.16 -3.89
CA ASN A 383 5.68 17.61 -4.97
C ASN A 383 4.20 17.66 -4.63
N PHE A 384 3.48 18.60 -5.25
CA PHE A 384 2.03 18.60 -5.32
C PHE A 384 1.63 18.12 -6.70
N VAL A 385 0.94 16.99 -6.75
CA VAL A 385 0.52 16.44 -8.04
C VAL A 385 -0.49 17.39 -8.67
N ASP A 386 -0.04 17.95 -9.80
CA ASP A 386 -0.72 18.67 -10.87
C ASP A 386 -0.91 20.21 -10.81
N ASP A 387 -0.72 20.82 -11.99
CA ASP A 387 -1.15 22.18 -12.32
C ASP A 387 -2.69 22.32 -12.40
N LEU A 388 -3.44 21.28 -12.03
CA LEU A 388 -4.85 21.05 -12.35
C LEU A 388 -5.76 21.00 -11.11
N GLY A 389 -5.19 21.05 -9.90
CA GLY A 389 -5.91 21.20 -8.63
C GLY A 389 -6.45 19.90 -8.02
N GLY A 390 -5.92 18.75 -8.44
CA GLY A 390 -6.47 17.41 -8.19
C GLY A 390 -5.60 16.50 -7.32
N GLN A 391 -5.08 16.97 -6.17
CA GLN A 391 -4.29 16.12 -5.26
C GLN A 391 -5.09 14.95 -4.61
N GLY A 392 -6.40 14.86 -4.87
CA GLY A 392 -7.31 14.01 -4.10
C GLY A 392 -7.42 14.44 -2.64
N GLY A 393 -7.04 15.67 -2.28
CA GLY A 393 -7.07 16.21 -0.92
C GLY A 393 -6.62 17.68 -0.91
N THR A 394 -6.60 18.31 0.26
CA THR A 394 -6.15 19.71 0.45
C THR A 394 -4.81 19.77 1.19
N PHE A 395 -3.87 18.88 0.84
CA PHE A 395 -2.57 18.85 1.50
C PHE A 395 -1.70 20.00 1.01
N ASP A 396 -1.46 20.94 1.91
CA ASP A 396 -0.54 22.05 1.73
C ASP A 396 0.73 21.85 2.58
N ARG A 397 1.69 22.74 2.44
CA ARG A 397 2.93 22.71 3.25
C ARG A 397 2.65 22.80 4.74
N ARG A 398 1.57 23.47 5.15
CA ARG A 398 1.13 23.55 6.55
C ARG A 398 0.73 22.17 7.07
N SER A 399 0.08 21.36 6.23
CA SER A 399 -0.37 20.01 6.55
C SER A 399 0.80 19.05 6.73
N TYR A 400 1.80 19.09 5.84
CA TYR A 400 3.06 18.34 6.00
C TYR A 400 3.78 18.68 7.31
N ILE A 401 3.90 19.97 7.63
CA ILE A 401 4.53 20.43 8.88
C ILE A 401 3.78 19.89 10.10
N GLN A 402 2.45 19.91 10.07
CA GLN A 402 1.63 19.33 11.14
C GLN A 402 1.85 17.81 11.27
N ILE A 403 1.92 17.09 10.14
CA ILE A 403 2.21 15.65 10.12
C ILE A 403 3.57 15.35 10.77
N PHE A 404 4.64 16.06 10.41
CA PHE A 404 5.96 15.85 11.02
C PHE A 404 5.93 16.09 12.54
N ARG A 405 5.19 17.09 13.00
CA ARG A 405 5.03 17.39 14.43
C ARG A 405 4.23 16.31 15.16
N ASP A 406 3.19 15.77 14.55
CA ASP A 406 2.39 14.69 15.10
C ASP A 406 3.16 13.37 15.15
N LEU A 407 3.89 13.03 14.09
CA LEU A 407 4.78 11.87 14.06
C LEU A 407 5.82 11.95 15.18
N ALA A 408 6.43 13.12 15.39
CA ALA A 408 7.39 13.30 16.49
C ALA A 408 6.73 13.17 17.88
N ARG A 409 5.44 13.51 18.04
CA ARG A 409 4.72 13.29 19.30
C ARG A 409 4.42 11.81 19.54
N MET A 410 4.11 11.05 18.48
CA MET A 410 3.77 9.63 18.58
C MET A 410 5.00 8.72 18.66
N HIS A 411 6.11 9.11 18.02
CA HIS A 411 7.29 8.28 17.90
C HIS A 411 8.57 8.89 18.49
N GLU A 412 8.53 10.08 19.08
CA GLU A 412 9.71 10.92 19.34
C GLU A 412 10.33 11.49 18.06
N ASN A 413 11.30 12.41 18.20
CA ASN A 413 11.94 13.05 17.06
C ASN A 413 12.80 12.04 16.27
N PRO A 414 12.50 11.75 14.99
CA PRO A 414 13.31 10.83 14.18
C PRO A 414 14.59 11.47 13.63
N ASN A 415 14.74 12.79 13.73
CA ASN A 415 15.84 13.54 13.13
C ASN A 415 16.92 13.96 14.14
N SER A 416 16.74 13.69 15.44
CA SER A 416 17.74 13.99 16.47
C SER A 416 17.40 13.33 17.81
N THR A 417 18.41 13.16 18.67
CA THR A 417 18.21 12.83 20.09
C THR A 417 18.47 14.06 20.94
N ARG A 418 17.47 14.47 21.72
CA ARG A 418 17.53 15.63 22.61
C ARG A 418 18.24 15.33 23.93
N SER A 419 17.99 14.14 24.47
CA SER A 419 18.38 13.75 25.82
C SER A 419 18.65 12.25 25.91
N LEU A 420 19.73 11.91 26.61
CA LEU A 420 20.08 10.52 26.98
C LEU A 420 19.18 9.97 28.09
N ASP A 421 18.46 10.83 28.82
CA ASP A 421 17.44 10.38 29.78
C ASP A 421 16.20 9.86 29.02
N LEU A 422 15.95 8.55 29.12
CA LEU A 422 14.82 7.87 28.47
C LEU A 422 13.46 8.38 28.92
N PHE A 423 13.36 8.97 30.12
CA PHE A 423 12.11 9.52 30.65
C PHE A 423 11.92 11.01 30.32
N ALA A 424 12.96 11.68 29.83
CA ALA A 424 12.84 13.07 29.41
C ALA A 424 12.14 13.15 28.04
N PRO A 425 11.29 14.18 27.81
CA PRO A 425 10.69 14.43 26.51
C PRO A 425 11.74 14.52 25.41
N ASN A 426 11.51 13.85 24.29
CA ASN A 426 12.44 13.76 23.16
C ASN A 426 11.78 14.15 21.83
N ILE A 427 11.00 15.23 21.84
CA ILE A 427 10.25 15.70 20.66
C ILE A 427 10.98 16.85 19.96
N THR A 428 11.49 17.82 20.73
CA THR A 428 12.26 18.94 20.16
C THR A 428 13.75 18.58 20.09
N PRO A 429 14.51 19.11 19.12
CA PRO A 429 15.93 18.87 18.95
C PRO A 429 16.79 19.22 20.19
N PRO A 430 18.04 18.71 20.29
CA PRO A 430 18.98 19.14 21.32
C PRO A 430 19.22 20.66 21.24
N GLY A 431 19.44 21.29 22.40
CA GLY A 431 19.61 22.75 22.52
C GLY A 431 18.31 23.57 22.52
N VAL A 432 17.20 23.05 21.99
CA VAL A 432 15.86 23.64 22.17
C VAL A 432 15.35 23.28 23.58
N PRO A 433 14.45 24.01 24.26
CA PRO A 433 13.77 23.52 25.47
C PRO A 433 12.44 22.80 25.15
N ASP A 434 12.02 21.80 25.91
CA ASP A 434 10.70 21.14 25.68
C ASP A 434 9.52 22.10 25.88
N SER A 435 9.70 23.14 26.71
CA SER A 435 8.73 24.22 26.88
C SER A 435 8.43 24.98 25.58
N GLU A 436 9.27 24.85 24.56
CA GLU A 436 9.04 25.43 23.24
C GLU A 436 7.70 24.95 22.64
N ARG A 437 7.33 23.68 22.85
CA ARG A 437 6.05 23.13 22.37
C ARG A 437 4.82 23.77 23.00
N MET A 438 5.00 24.41 24.16
CA MET A 438 3.93 25.02 24.95
C MET A 438 3.68 26.49 24.56
N ARG A 439 4.56 27.08 23.73
CA ARG A 439 4.40 28.43 23.20
C ARG A 439 3.41 28.43 22.04
N THR A 440 2.72 29.54 21.83
CA THR A 440 1.86 29.72 20.65
C THR A 440 2.70 29.79 19.37
N ASP A 441 2.13 29.39 18.23
CA ASP A 441 2.83 29.46 16.93
C ASP A 441 3.38 30.87 16.66
N ALA A 442 2.58 31.92 16.93
CA ALA A 442 3.02 33.31 16.76
C ALA A 442 4.20 33.70 17.65
N GLU A 443 4.26 33.22 18.90
CA GLU A 443 5.38 33.47 19.80
C GLU A 443 6.65 32.78 19.32
N ARG A 444 6.54 31.55 18.81
CA ARG A 444 7.69 30.79 18.29
C ARG A 444 8.28 31.43 17.05
N CYS A 445 7.42 31.86 16.12
CA CYS A 445 7.86 32.51 14.88
C CYS A 445 8.40 33.92 15.10
N ALA A 446 7.99 34.61 16.16
CA ALA A 446 8.50 35.95 16.48
C ALA A 446 9.84 35.94 17.24
N ASP A 447 10.13 34.87 17.98
CA ASP A 447 11.31 34.75 18.84
C ASP A 447 11.82 33.30 18.82
N PRO A 448 12.53 32.91 17.74
CA PRO A 448 13.06 31.56 17.59
C PRO A 448 14.18 31.29 18.59
N VAL A 449 14.35 30.02 18.95
CA VAL A 449 15.51 29.57 19.71
C VAL A 449 16.74 29.60 18.80
N VAL A 450 17.79 30.28 19.25
CA VAL A 450 19.07 30.40 18.55
C VAL A 450 20.15 29.68 19.36
N ILE A 451 20.74 28.65 18.75
CA ILE A 451 21.93 27.96 19.25
C ILE A 451 23.15 28.69 18.68
N PRO A 452 24.01 29.27 19.54
CA PRO A 452 25.12 30.10 19.08
C PRO A 452 26.20 29.25 18.37
N PRO A 453 26.93 29.85 17.41
CA PRO A 453 28.06 29.20 16.78
C PRO A 453 29.21 28.95 17.77
N ASN A 454 30.15 28.09 17.41
CA ASN A 454 31.39 27.88 18.15
C ASN A 454 32.24 29.17 18.13
N ALA A 455 32.65 29.65 19.31
CA ALA A 455 33.47 30.85 19.44
C ALA A 455 34.93 30.56 19.07
N GLU A 456 35.33 30.95 17.85
CA GLU A 456 36.71 30.92 17.32
C GLU A 456 37.30 29.54 16.98
N GLY A 457 36.58 28.66 16.27
CA GLY A 457 37.19 27.59 15.45
C GLY A 457 38.30 26.76 16.11
N GLY A 458 38.21 26.50 17.42
CA GLY A 458 39.18 25.63 18.10
C GLY A 458 39.38 25.79 19.60
N ASP A 459 39.02 26.89 20.29
CA ASP A 459 39.32 27.01 21.74
C ASP A 459 38.38 27.99 22.51
N ALA A 460 37.12 27.63 22.81
CA ALA A 460 36.43 27.96 24.09
C ALA A 460 34.97 27.44 24.24
N ASP A 461 34.74 26.79 25.40
CA ASP A 461 33.47 26.27 25.98
C ASP A 461 32.88 25.01 25.30
N ALA A 462 32.80 23.93 26.07
CA ALA A 462 32.36 22.58 25.64
C ALA A 462 30.87 22.51 25.22
N ALA A 463 30.17 23.64 25.24
CA ALA A 463 28.74 23.78 24.97
C ALA A 463 28.45 24.77 23.82
N THR A 464 29.41 25.06 22.92
CA THR A 464 29.21 26.04 21.84
C THR A 464 29.42 25.44 20.44
N GLY A 465 28.52 25.81 19.51
CA GLY A 465 28.45 25.29 18.14
C GLY A 465 27.54 24.06 18.00
N PHE A 466 26.66 24.09 17.01
CA PHE A 466 25.86 22.95 16.57
C PHE A 466 26.45 22.46 15.25
N TYR A 467 26.96 21.24 15.21
CA TYR A 467 27.69 20.68 14.08
C TYR A 467 26.76 19.87 13.18
N ASP A 468 27.12 19.73 11.92
CA ASP A 468 26.46 18.89 10.92
C ASP A 468 27.48 18.63 9.79
N ASP A 469 27.73 17.37 9.47
CA ASP A 469 28.77 16.94 8.51
C ASP A 469 28.66 17.60 7.14
N GLU A 470 27.43 17.83 6.68
CA GLU A 470 27.13 18.35 5.36
C GLU A 470 27.05 19.89 5.33
N TYR A 471 26.34 20.48 6.29
CA TYR A 471 25.89 21.86 6.21
C TYR A 471 26.58 22.81 7.20
N ASN A 472 27.12 22.30 8.32
CA ASN A 472 27.81 23.10 9.33
C ASN A 472 28.97 22.34 10.02
N PRO A 473 29.94 21.78 9.27
CA PRO A 473 30.93 20.83 9.81
C PRO A 473 31.91 21.45 10.83
N GLU A 474 32.02 22.79 10.85
CA GLU A 474 32.86 23.52 11.80
C GLU A 474 32.05 24.21 12.91
N GLY A 475 30.73 24.03 12.94
CA GLY A 475 29.84 24.70 13.90
C GLY A 475 29.90 26.24 13.81
N ARG A 476 30.21 26.78 12.62
CA ARG A 476 30.56 28.19 12.41
C ARG A 476 29.34 29.11 12.30
N TYR A 477 28.20 28.57 11.90
CA TYR A 477 26.94 29.31 11.77
C TYR A 477 26.04 29.04 12.98
N PRO A 478 25.22 30.02 13.40
CA PRO A 478 24.13 29.75 14.33
C PRO A 478 23.14 28.75 13.75
N VAL A 479 22.48 28.00 14.63
CA VAL A 479 21.43 27.04 14.27
C VAL A 479 20.15 27.43 14.99
N ILE A 480 19.03 27.44 14.28
CA ILE A 480 17.77 28.02 14.76
C ILE A 480 16.60 27.03 14.65
N THR A 481 15.64 27.16 15.57
CA THR A 481 14.27 26.75 15.27
C THR A 481 13.67 27.73 14.27
N PHE A 482 12.83 27.28 13.36
CA PHE A 482 12.29 28.14 12.31
C PHE A 482 10.79 27.93 12.07
N CYS A 483 10.20 28.88 11.36
CA CYS A 483 8.84 28.79 10.88
C CYS A 483 8.80 28.74 9.35
N ASP A 484 7.73 28.14 8.86
CA ASP A 484 7.47 27.88 7.45
C ASP A 484 5.93 27.90 7.23
N GLY A 485 5.42 27.27 6.18
CA GLY A 485 3.99 27.06 5.95
C GLY A 485 3.34 28.06 5.01
N ASN A 486 4.13 28.84 4.25
CA ASN A 486 3.60 29.69 3.20
C ASN A 486 4.18 29.35 1.81
N GLU A 487 3.29 29.30 0.82
CA GLU A 487 3.57 28.81 -0.52
C GLU A 487 3.22 29.85 -1.59
N ILE A 488 3.79 29.69 -2.78
CA ILE A 488 3.46 30.51 -3.93
C ILE A 488 2.13 30.02 -4.50
N THR A 489 1.16 30.93 -4.58
CA THR A 489 -0.10 30.68 -5.29
C THR A 489 -0.08 31.29 -6.67
N VAL A 490 -0.52 30.52 -7.66
CA VAL A 490 -0.70 30.95 -9.05
C VAL A 490 -2.19 31.06 -9.39
N ASP A 491 -2.51 31.89 -10.37
CA ASP A 491 -3.88 32.14 -10.84
C ASP A 491 -4.91 32.54 -9.75
N GLY A 492 -4.41 32.98 -8.58
CA GLY A 492 -5.20 33.50 -7.47
C GLY A 492 -5.71 32.48 -6.46
N SER A 493 -5.50 31.17 -6.69
CA SER A 493 -5.98 30.13 -5.77
C SER A 493 -5.22 28.80 -5.82
N ARG A 494 -4.37 28.56 -6.82
CA ARG A 494 -3.72 27.26 -7.01
C ARG A 494 -2.35 27.25 -6.35
N ASP A 495 -2.13 26.29 -5.46
CA ASP A 495 -0.82 26.00 -4.89
C ASP A 495 0.01 25.16 -5.88
N ILE A 496 1.32 25.39 -5.92
CA ILE A 496 2.27 24.66 -6.77
C ILE A 496 3.34 23.94 -5.96
N GLY A 497 3.21 23.86 -4.62
CA GLY A 497 4.15 23.18 -3.73
C GLY A 497 5.50 23.91 -3.59
N VAL A 498 5.57 25.16 -4.05
CA VAL A 498 6.80 25.98 -4.00
C VAL A 498 6.74 26.90 -2.80
N TRP A 499 7.72 26.77 -1.91
CA TRP A 499 7.88 27.65 -0.76
C TRP A 499 8.01 29.11 -1.19
N ASN A 500 7.37 30.03 -0.47
CA ASN A 500 7.44 31.45 -0.77
C ASN A 500 8.56 32.12 0.05
N PRO A 501 9.69 32.50 -0.57
CA PRO A 501 10.84 33.07 0.13
C PRO A 501 10.69 34.56 0.47
N ASP A 502 9.57 35.20 0.11
CA ASP A 502 9.38 36.64 0.36
C ASP A 502 9.47 36.92 1.87
N PRO A 503 10.41 37.78 2.33
CA PRO A 503 10.59 38.08 3.76
C PRO A 503 9.37 38.77 4.38
N ASP A 504 8.49 39.37 3.57
CA ASP A 504 7.23 39.96 4.00
C ASP A 504 6.07 38.95 4.03
N ALA A 505 6.27 37.74 3.49
CA ALA A 505 5.29 36.68 3.57
C ALA A 505 5.26 36.05 4.97
N PRO A 506 4.08 35.78 5.54
CA PRO A 506 3.96 35.25 6.89
C PRO A 506 4.35 33.76 6.93
N GLN A 507 5.58 33.46 7.36
CA GLN A 507 6.01 32.12 7.76
C GLN A 507 5.57 31.88 9.21
N ASP A 508 4.35 31.37 9.40
CA ASP A 508 3.66 31.34 10.70
C ASP A 508 3.47 29.92 11.28
N ARG A 509 3.98 28.87 10.61
CA ARG A 509 3.95 27.50 11.12
C ARG A 509 5.32 27.08 11.65
N PRO A 510 5.50 26.90 12.97
CA PRO A 510 6.77 26.42 13.51
C PRO A 510 7.03 24.97 13.09
N ILE A 511 8.30 24.67 12.79
CA ILE A 511 8.83 23.31 12.62
C ILE A 511 9.75 23.03 13.81
N GLU A 512 9.20 22.95 15.02
CA GLU A 512 9.99 22.80 16.26
C GLU A 512 10.68 21.42 16.42
N VAL A 513 10.47 20.53 15.46
CA VAL A 513 11.05 19.17 15.39
C VAL A 513 12.29 19.11 14.49
N ALA A 514 12.63 20.20 13.81
CA ALA A 514 13.82 20.31 12.97
C ALA A 514 14.57 21.61 13.26
N LEU A 515 15.80 21.71 12.79
CA LEU A 515 16.65 22.88 12.92
C LEU A 515 17.15 23.32 11.54
N ALA A 516 17.35 24.62 11.37
CA ALA A 516 17.96 25.20 10.17
C ALA A 516 19.29 25.88 10.51
N VAL A 517 20.23 25.83 9.58
CA VAL A 517 21.49 26.57 9.68
C VAL A 517 21.27 28.00 9.19
N ASP A 518 21.38 28.98 10.07
CA ASP A 518 21.19 30.41 9.80
C ASP A 518 22.52 31.01 9.31
N ILE A 519 22.68 31.02 7.99
CA ILE A 519 23.94 31.34 7.31
C ILE A 519 24.21 32.84 7.39
N ASP A 520 23.17 33.66 7.22
CA ASP A 520 23.30 35.12 7.18
C ASP A 520 23.14 35.79 8.56
N GLY A 521 22.68 35.04 9.56
CA GLY A 521 22.60 35.45 10.97
C GLY A 521 21.44 36.39 11.26
N ASP A 522 20.38 36.36 10.44
CA ASP A 522 19.21 37.22 10.61
C ASP A 522 18.15 36.63 11.57
N GLY A 523 18.34 35.38 12.00
CA GLY A 523 17.46 34.67 12.92
C GLY A 523 16.20 34.09 12.25
N LYS A 524 16.16 33.97 10.93
CA LYS A 524 15.08 33.35 10.16
C LYS A 524 15.67 32.40 9.13
N ARG A 525 14.91 31.38 8.74
CA ARG A 525 15.31 30.53 7.63
C ARG A 525 15.06 31.24 6.29
N GLY A 526 16.12 31.51 5.54
CA GLY A 526 16.11 32.04 4.18
C GLY A 526 16.27 30.99 3.07
N PRO A 527 16.22 31.40 1.79
CA PRO A 527 16.52 30.53 0.66
C PRO A 527 17.93 29.94 0.73
N GLY A 528 18.04 28.63 0.51
CA GLY A 528 19.32 27.94 0.49
C GLY A 528 19.91 27.67 1.89
N GLU A 529 19.22 28.11 2.94
CA GLU A 529 19.54 27.77 4.32
C GLU A 529 19.05 26.36 4.66
N PRO A 530 19.99 25.42 4.91
CA PRO A 530 19.66 24.01 4.97
C PRO A 530 18.98 23.63 6.27
N VAL A 531 18.13 22.60 6.17
CA VAL A 531 17.53 21.91 7.31
C VAL A 531 18.37 20.70 7.66
N ILE A 532 18.76 20.59 8.93
CA ILE A 532 19.67 19.58 9.48
C ILE A 532 19.05 18.17 9.44
N ARG A 533 19.88 17.13 9.23
CA ARG A 533 19.41 15.75 8.95
C ARG A 533 20.11 14.65 9.78
N GLN A 534 20.01 14.72 11.11
CA GLN A 534 20.83 13.96 12.07
C GLN A 534 20.09 12.77 12.73
N GLY A 535 19.38 12.01 11.90
CA GLY A 535 18.60 10.86 12.38
C GLY A 535 19.43 9.62 12.72
N ARG A 536 20.66 9.51 12.20
CA ARG A 536 21.55 8.35 12.33
C ARG A 536 22.98 8.75 11.98
N GLU A 537 23.95 7.96 12.42
CA GLU A 537 25.34 8.12 12.00
C GLU A 537 25.52 7.88 10.48
N PRO A 538 26.61 8.36 9.86
CA PRO A 538 26.94 8.02 8.48
C PRO A 538 27.29 6.54 8.32
N PHE A 539 26.78 5.88 7.29
CA PHE A 539 27.15 4.50 6.94
C PHE A 539 27.19 4.28 5.42
N GLU A 540 27.88 3.22 5.03
CA GLU A 540 28.01 2.75 3.65
C GLU A 540 27.00 1.62 3.41
N ASP A 541 25.94 1.93 2.67
CA ASP A 541 24.89 0.99 2.23
C ASP A 541 25.41 0.20 1.02
N CYS A 542 26.51 -0.53 1.21
CA CYS A 542 27.26 -1.31 0.22
C CYS A 542 27.11 -2.83 0.44
N GLY A 543 26.07 -3.26 1.14
CA GLY A 543 25.82 -4.66 1.42
C GLY A 543 26.79 -5.27 2.45
N LEU A 544 26.49 -6.52 2.84
CA LEU A 544 27.23 -7.20 3.90
C LEU A 544 28.70 -7.47 3.52
N ASP A 545 29.05 -7.48 2.24
CA ASP A 545 30.40 -7.74 1.79
C ASP A 545 31.33 -6.50 1.84
N GLN A 546 30.75 -5.32 2.11
CA GLN A 546 31.41 -4.03 2.23
C GLN A 546 32.06 -3.53 0.93
N LEU A 547 31.54 -3.93 -0.23
CA LEU A 547 31.97 -3.44 -1.54
C LEU A 547 30.77 -2.92 -2.30
N CYS A 548 30.67 -1.60 -2.46
CA CYS A 548 29.64 -1.03 -3.33
C CYS A 548 29.85 -1.51 -4.77
N ASP A 549 28.76 -1.69 -5.52
CA ASP A 549 28.71 -2.08 -6.94
C ASP A 549 29.94 -1.67 -7.78
N GLU A 550 30.27 -0.38 -7.77
CA GLU A 550 31.31 0.20 -8.65
C GLU A 550 32.74 -0.25 -8.32
N ASP A 551 32.95 -0.77 -7.11
CA ASP A 551 34.21 -1.36 -6.64
C ASP A 551 34.26 -2.89 -6.80
N GLU A 552 33.16 -3.51 -7.24
CA GLU A 552 33.07 -4.96 -7.34
C GLU A 552 33.78 -5.55 -8.58
N PRO A 553 34.43 -6.71 -8.46
CA PRO A 553 35.07 -7.38 -9.58
C PRO A 553 34.09 -7.78 -10.69
N GLY A 554 34.12 -7.04 -11.80
CA GLY A 554 33.27 -7.32 -12.96
C GLY A 554 32.14 -6.32 -13.16
N TYR A 555 32.11 -5.23 -12.37
CA TYR A 555 31.19 -4.13 -12.56
C TYR A 555 31.25 -3.55 -13.98
N ASP A 556 30.07 -3.45 -14.58
CA ASP A 556 29.81 -2.68 -15.77
C ASP A 556 28.42 -2.05 -15.64
N ALA A 557 28.37 -0.72 -15.55
CA ALA A 557 27.15 0.05 -15.28
C ALA A 557 25.96 -0.26 -16.21
N LEU A 558 26.16 -0.93 -17.34
CA LEU A 558 25.10 -1.32 -18.25
C LEU A 558 24.83 -2.83 -18.26
N THR A 559 25.89 -3.65 -18.35
CA THR A 559 25.78 -5.08 -18.66
C THR A 559 26.00 -5.99 -17.46
N ASN A 560 26.49 -5.46 -16.35
CA ASN A 560 26.61 -6.14 -15.07
C ASN A 560 26.71 -5.10 -13.94
N PRO A 561 25.64 -4.30 -13.69
CA PRO A 561 25.71 -3.22 -12.73
C PRO A 561 25.68 -3.70 -11.27
N ASP A 562 25.26 -4.95 -11.03
CA ASP A 562 25.23 -5.61 -9.72
C ASP A 562 25.97 -6.96 -9.80
N PRO A 563 27.32 -6.95 -9.71
CA PRO A 563 28.13 -8.17 -9.77
C PRO A 563 27.94 -9.15 -8.61
N ALA A 564 27.74 -8.70 -7.37
CA ALA A 564 27.52 -9.58 -6.21
C ALA A 564 26.08 -10.11 -6.11
N GLY A 565 25.11 -9.43 -6.73
CA GLY A 565 23.71 -9.86 -6.76
C GLY A 565 22.94 -9.50 -5.49
N ASP A 566 23.37 -8.48 -4.75
CA ASP A 566 22.84 -8.06 -3.45
C ASP A 566 22.21 -6.66 -3.46
N ASP A 567 22.05 -6.05 -4.64
CA ASP A 567 21.33 -4.78 -4.83
C ASP A 567 19.83 -4.91 -4.51
N TYR A 568 19.32 -4.14 -3.56
CA TYR A 568 17.94 -4.22 -3.11
C TYR A 568 16.93 -3.72 -4.14
N ASP A 569 15.98 -4.59 -4.47
CA ASP A 569 14.78 -4.23 -5.20
C ASP A 569 13.58 -5.00 -4.69
N TRP A 570 12.55 -4.28 -4.24
CA TRP A 570 11.35 -4.88 -3.65
C TRP A 570 10.69 -5.95 -4.53
N GLN A 571 10.80 -5.85 -5.86
CA GLN A 571 10.21 -6.78 -6.81
C GLN A 571 11.19 -7.88 -7.24
N TYR A 572 12.45 -7.53 -7.53
CA TYR A 572 13.41 -8.44 -8.18
C TYR A 572 14.49 -9.00 -7.25
N ASN A 573 14.81 -8.31 -6.16
CA ASN A 573 15.79 -8.72 -5.15
C ASN A 573 15.41 -8.18 -3.75
N PRO A 574 14.29 -8.63 -3.17
CA PRO A 574 13.80 -8.05 -1.92
C PRO A 574 14.61 -8.45 -0.69
N THR A 575 15.59 -9.36 -0.84
CA THR A 575 16.56 -9.76 0.17
C THR A 575 17.92 -9.07 0.01
N GLY A 576 18.06 -8.17 -0.96
CA GLY A 576 19.29 -7.42 -1.18
C GLY A 576 19.68 -6.58 0.04
N THR A 577 20.98 -6.50 0.29
CA THR A 577 21.57 -5.76 1.41
C THR A 577 22.18 -4.43 0.96
N GLU A 578 22.60 -4.30 -0.29
CA GLU A 578 23.06 -3.03 -0.84
C GLU A 578 21.87 -2.15 -1.27
N LYS A 579 21.94 -0.83 -1.04
CA LYS A 579 20.92 0.17 -1.40
C LYS A 579 19.52 -0.10 -0.80
N ASN A 580 19.47 -0.72 0.38
CA ASN A 580 18.22 -1.03 1.08
C ASN A 580 17.85 0.03 2.14
N TRP A 581 18.72 1.02 2.33
CA TRP A 581 18.62 2.16 3.23
C TRP A 581 18.71 1.86 4.73
N LEU A 582 18.98 0.61 5.09
CA LEU A 582 19.28 0.16 6.44
C LEU A 582 20.77 -0.11 6.56
N ARG A 583 21.29 -0.01 7.79
CA ARG A 583 22.59 -0.59 8.08
C ARG A 583 22.41 -2.07 8.40
N ASP A 584 22.86 -2.94 7.52
CA ASP A 584 22.75 -4.38 7.71
C ASP A 584 23.81 -4.94 8.68
N TYR A 585 23.38 -5.82 9.57
CA TYR A 585 24.24 -6.53 10.53
C TYR A 585 23.63 -7.88 10.94
N VAL A 586 24.42 -8.96 10.86
CA VAL A 586 23.99 -10.34 11.15
C VAL A 586 24.79 -11.01 12.28
N GLY A 587 25.55 -10.23 13.04
CA GLY A 587 26.36 -10.74 14.16
C GLY A 587 25.64 -10.78 15.52
N ASP A 588 26.31 -11.38 16.52
CA ASP A 588 25.85 -11.29 17.91
C ASP A 588 26.08 -9.87 18.47
N PRO A 589 25.21 -9.37 19.36
CA PRO A 589 25.47 -8.14 20.10
C PRO A 589 26.78 -8.19 20.90
N VAL A 590 27.46 -7.05 21.01
CA VAL A 590 28.69 -6.88 21.82
C VAL A 590 28.40 -5.92 22.97
N GLY A 591 28.29 -6.48 24.18
CA GLY A 591 27.87 -5.69 25.34
C GLY A 591 26.42 -5.24 25.18
N ASP A 592 26.18 -3.93 25.29
CA ASP A 592 24.87 -3.32 25.06
C ASP A 592 24.65 -2.91 23.59
N CYS A 593 25.68 -3.07 22.73
CA CYS A 593 25.58 -2.73 21.32
C CYS A 593 25.02 -3.88 20.50
N THR A 594 23.88 -3.64 19.85
CA THR A 594 23.24 -4.62 18.95
C THR A 594 23.86 -4.67 17.56
N SER A 595 24.56 -3.60 17.15
CA SER A 595 25.10 -3.45 15.81
C SER A 595 26.50 -2.79 15.83
N PRO A 596 27.53 -3.49 16.35
CA PRO A 596 28.89 -2.97 16.47
C PRO A 596 29.62 -2.87 15.12
N PRO A 597 30.84 -2.28 15.10
CA PRO A 597 31.75 -2.38 13.97
C PRO A 597 32.00 -3.84 13.58
N ALA A 598 31.85 -4.12 12.30
CA ALA A 598 31.89 -5.47 11.75
C ALA A 598 32.83 -5.55 10.55
N GLY A 599 33.36 -6.74 10.30
CA GLY A 599 34.10 -7.02 9.06
C GLY A 599 33.17 -7.53 7.94
N PRO A 600 33.73 -7.74 6.74
CA PRO A 600 32.97 -8.28 5.60
C PRO A 600 32.25 -9.59 5.92
N GLY A 601 31.02 -9.70 5.44
CA GLY A 601 30.08 -10.81 5.66
C GLY A 601 29.33 -10.75 7.00
N VAL A 602 29.52 -9.71 7.82
CA VAL A 602 28.87 -9.58 9.13
C VAL A 602 28.06 -8.30 9.27
N GLY A 603 28.54 -7.17 8.74
CA GLY A 603 27.76 -5.94 8.72
C GLY A 603 28.43 -4.81 7.99
N GLU A 604 27.63 -3.84 7.59
CA GLU A 604 28.06 -2.67 6.83
C GLU A 604 28.92 -1.72 7.66
N LEU A 605 29.75 -0.94 6.96
CA LEU A 605 30.64 0.04 7.57
C LEU A 605 29.85 1.28 7.99
N PHE A 606 30.14 1.80 9.18
CA PHE A 606 29.63 3.09 9.63
C PHE A 606 30.74 3.91 10.27
N GLN A 607 30.51 5.22 10.34
CA GLN A 607 31.39 6.17 11.00
C GLN A 607 30.87 6.41 12.42
N ASP A 608 31.62 5.93 13.41
CA ASP A 608 31.36 6.15 14.84
C ASP A 608 31.75 7.59 15.23
N THR A 609 31.01 8.54 14.67
CA THR A 609 31.21 9.99 14.80
C THR A 609 29.99 10.65 15.43
N GLY A 610 29.04 9.87 15.94
CA GLY A 610 27.79 10.37 16.47
C GLY A 610 26.81 10.88 15.40
N LEU A 611 25.62 11.26 15.86
CA LEU A 611 24.48 11.65 15.03
C LEU A 611 24.76 12.89 14.16
N ASP A 612 25.68 13.76 14.56
CA ASP A 612 26.05 14.94 13.77
C ASP A 612 27.02 14.65 12.62
N GLY A 613 27.61 13.45 12.59
CA GLY A 613 28.55 13.00 11.54
C GLY A 613 29.94 13.64 11.61
N VAL A 614 30.28 14.37 12.68
CA VAL A 614 31.53 15.12 12.81
C VAL A 614 32.34 14.60 14.00
N ALA A 615 33.52 14.06 13.72
CA ALA A 615 34.40 13.56 14.78
C ALA A 615 34.88 14.66 15.75
N GLY A 616 34.82 14.34 17.04
CA GLY A 616 35.37 15.10 18.16
C GLY A 616 34.44 16.19 18.68
N THR A 617 33.14 16.11 18.41
CA THR A 617 32.17 17.12 18.84
C THR A 617 31.69 16.85 20.27
N PRO A 618 31.31 17.90 21.03
CA PRO A 618 30.85 17.69 22.39
C PRO A 618 29.54 16.88 22.46
N GLN A 619 29.57 15.80 23.23
CA GLN A 619 28.43 14.89 23.42
C GLN A 619 27.39 15.48 24.39
N LEU A 620 26.13 15.02 24.30
CA LEU A 620 25.01 15.43 25.17
C LEU A 620 25.34 15.30 26.67
N GLY A 621 26.06 14.22 27.04
CA GLY A 621 26.48 13.97 28.41
C GLY A 621 27.51 14.98 28.95
N GLU A 622 28.16 15.72 28.05
CA GLU A 622 29.21 16.71 28.35
C GLU A 622 28.73 18.16 28.17
N GLY A 623 27.47 18.36 27.80
CA GLY A 623 26.85 19.67 27.58
C GLY A 623 26.82 20.14 26.13
N GLY A 624 27.18 19.28 25.18
CA GLY A 624 27.02 19.53 23.76
C GLY A 624 25.67 19.07 23.19
N TYR A 625 25.66 18.76 21.89
CA TYR A 625 24.44 18.46 21.13
C TYR A 625 24.48 17.10 20.40
N ASP A 626 25.62 16.42 20.39
CA ASP A 626 25.80 15.15 19.67
C ASP A 626 25.60 13.92 20.58
N ALA A 627 25.29 12.77 19.98
CA ALA A 627 25.14 11.51 20.68
C ALA A 627 25.67 10.34 19.84
N GLY A 628 26.35 9.41 20.50
CA GLY A 628 26.78 8.15 19.90
C GLY A 628 28.27 8.08 19.61
N GLU A 629 28.99 9.22 19.60
CA GLU A 629 30.40 9.19 19.20
C GLU A 629 31.28 8.35 20.15
N GLY A 630 32.05 7.45 19.55
CA GLY A 630 33.10 6.67 20.19
C GLY A 630 32.55 5.57 21.10
N ASP A 631 31.29 5.20 20.96
CA ASP A 631 30.67 4.13 21.73
C ASP A 631 30.85 2.74 21.10
N GLU A 632 31.53 2.68 19.95
CA GLU A 632 31.73 1.48 19.13
C GLU A 632 30.39 0.81 18.77
N CYS A 633 29.33 1.61 18.55
CA CYS A 633 28.00 1.14 18.23
C CYS A 633 27.30 2.03 17.21
N TRP A 634 26.60 1.39 16.27
CA TRP A 634 25.73 2.11 15.36
C TRP A 634 24.61 2.84 16.09
N THR A 635 24.65 4.16 16.03
CA THR A 635 23.72 5.03 16.73
C THR A 635 22.65 5.60 15.79
N MET A 636 21.40 5.53 16.26
CA MET A 636 20.23 6.18 15.64
C MET A 636 19.55 7.08 16.65
N SER A 637 18.85 8.10 16.16
CA SER A 637 17.96 8.88 17.00
C SER A 637 16.91 7.95 17.62
N ARG A 638 16.52 8.23 18.87
CA ARG A 638 15.51 7.40 19.56
C ARG A 638 14.20 7.31 18.78
N GLY A 639 13.79 8.41 18.14
CA GLY A 639 12.56 8.42 17.36
C GLY A 639 12.65 7.58 16.09
N MET A 640 13.79 7.63 15.40
CA MET A 640 14.03 6.78 14.23
C MET A 640 14.03 5.31 14.63
N ALA A 641 14.75 4.95 15.69
CA ALA A 641 14.75 3.58 16.21
C ALA A 641 13.34 3.10 16.58
N ARG A 642 12.49 3.95 17.18
CA ARG A 642 11.09 3.61 17.50
C ARG A 642 10.22 3.43 16.26
N MET A 643 10.36 4.29 15.24
CA MET A 643 9.62 4.13 13.98
C MET A 643 10.01 2.84 13.25
N LEU A 644 11.31 2.52 13.22
CA LEU A 644 11.80 1.27 12.62
C LEU A 644 11.37 0.03 13.41
N ALA A 645 11.28 0.10 14.74
CA ALA A 645 10.76 -0.98 15.58
C ALA A 645 9.26 -1.22 15.35
N ASN A 646 8.52 -0.18 14.98
CA ASN A 646 7.08 -0.22 14.66
C ASN A 646 6.81 -0.43 13.16
N ASN A 647 7.80 -0.87 12.39
CA ASN A 647 7.71 -0.96 10.93
C ASN A 647 7.06 -2.28 10.47
N PRO A 648 5.90 -2.26 9.79
CA PRO A 648 5.25 -3.47 9.28
C PRO A 648 6.15 -4.36 8.40
N ARG A 649 7.01 -3.77 7.56
CA ARG A 649 7.96 -4.54 6.74
C ARG A 649 8.91 -5.37 7.60
N SER A 650 9.43 -4.80 8.69
CA SER A 650 10.32 -5.52 9.61
C SER A 650 9.61 -6.69 10.28
N PHE A 651 8.34 -6.50 10.71
CA PHE A 651 7.52 -7.60 11.23
C PHE A 651 7.40 -8.75 10.22
N VAL A 652 7.13 -8.46 8.94
CA VAL A 652 6.99 -9.51 7.92
C VAL A 652 8.29 -10.28 7.73
N LEU A 653 9.44 -9.61 7.79
CA LEU A 653 10.75 -10.26 7.66
C LEU A 653 11.08 -11.16 8.85
N ASP A 654 10.68 -10.77 10.06
CA ASP A 654 11.09 -11.42 11.31
C ASP A 654 10.07 -12.45 11.86
N ALA A 655 8.79 -12.33 11.50
CA ALA A 655 7.74 -13.17 12.07
C ALA A 655 7.84 -14.65 11.66
N ASP A 656 7.36 -15.52 12.56
CA ASP A 656 7.27 -16.96 12.33
C ASP A 656 6.38 -17.27 11.12
N GLU A 657 6.75 -18.29 10.33
CA GLU A 657 6.02 -18.69 9.12
C GLU A 657 4.54 -19.03 9.40
N GLU A 658 4.24 -19.61 10.57
CA GLU A 658 2.86 -19.94 10.96
C GLU A 658 2.02 -18.67 11.16
N VAL A 659 2.60 -17.62 11.75
CA VAL A 659 1.93 -16.34 11.98
C VAL A 659 1.65 -15.64 10.65
N LEU A 660 2.66 -15.54 9.78
CA LEU A 660 2.54 -14.89 8.48
C LEU A 660 1.54 -15.61 7.57
N ARG A 661 1.52 -16.94 7.62
CA ARG A 661 0.59 -17.75 6.83
C ARG A 661 -0.88 -17.57 7.27
N ASP A 662 -1.13 -17.18 8.52
CA ASP A 662 -2.48 -16.98 9.06
C ASP A 662 -2.96 -15.52 9.01
N LEU A 663 -2.11 -14.58 8.62
CA LEU A 663 -2.45 -13.16 8.50
C LEU A 663 -2.40 -12.71 7.04
N ASP A 664 -3.57 -12.50 6.43
CA ASP A 664 -3.66 -12.10 5.03
C ASP A 664 -3.60 -10.56 4.89
N PHE A 665 -2.97 -10.06 3.81
CA PHE A 665 -2.76 -8.64 3.53
C PHE A 665 -3.35 -8.20 2.19
N PHE A 666 -4.05 -7.06 2.20
CA PHE A 666 -4.53 -6.35 1.01
C PHE A 666 -4.07 -4.89 1.08
N GLY A 667 -2.94 -4.58 0.48
CA GLY A 667 -2.40 -3.23 0.38
C GLY A 667 -2.94 -2.49 -0.83
N ASP A 668 -3.12 -1.17 -0.70
CA ASP A 668 -3.28 -0.29 -1.86
C ASP A 668 -2.48 1.01 -1.76
N GLY A 669 -2.21 1.63 -2.91
CA GLY A 669 -1.63 2.97 -3.00
C GLY A 669 -1.81 3.62 -4.37
N GLY A 670 -1.93 4.95 -4.38
CA GLY A 670 -2.08 5.73 -5.61
C GLY A 670 -0.75 5.94 -6.34
N VAL A 671 -0.70 5.72 -7.66
CA VAL A 671 0.52 5.88 -8.47
C VAL A 671 0.98 7.33 -8.65
N ARG A 672 0.17 8.30 -8.21
CA ARG A 672 0.46 9.74 -8.16
C ARG A 672 0.16 10.32 -6.77
N ASP A 673 0.26 9.49 -5.74
CA ASP A 673 0.11 9.94 -4.37
C ASP A 673 1.26 10.89 -4.00
N LEU A 674 0.96 12.05 -3.41
CA LEU A 674 1.98 13.05 -3.04
C LEU A 674 3.00 12.55 -2.00
N PHE A 675 2.65 11.52 -1.22
CA PHE A 675 3.52 10.85 -0.26
C PHE A 675 4.12 9.53 -0.80
N ASN A 676 3.93 9.23 -2.09
CA ASN A 676 4.37 8.01 -2.77
C ASN A 676 3.83 6.72 -2.13
N PHE A 677 2.56 6.68 -1.71
CA PHE A 677 2.04 5.49 -1.05
C PHE A 677 1.94 4.23 -1.93
N ALA A 678 1.89 4.32 -3.26
CA ALA A 678 2.10 3.14 -4.10
C ALA A 678 3.51 2.53 -3.87
N SER A 679 4.56 3.34 -4.03
CA SER A 679 5.95 2.90 -3.83
C SER A 679 6.26 2.50 -2.38
N ASN A 680 5.59 3.11 -1.40
CA ASN A 680 5.71 2.72 0.01
C ASN A 680 5.14 1.32 0.27
N GLN A 681 3.94 1.04 -0.25
CA GLN A 681 3.28 -0.24 -0.10
C GLN A 681 3.97 -1.36 -0.89
N ASP A 682 4.57 -1.03 -2.04
CA ASP A 682 5.42 -1.93 -2.81
C ASP A 682 6.60 -2.47 -1.96
N GLN A 683 7.13 -1.68 -1.02
CA GLN A 683 8.19 -2.17 -0.11
C GLN A 683 7.68 -3.23 0.89
N LEU A 684 6.49 -3.04 1.45
CA LEU A 684 5.86 -4.04 2.30
C LEU A 684 5.55 -5.32 1.50
N ALA A 685 5.06 -5.16 0.27
CA ALA A 685 4.83 -6.27 -0.65
C ALA A 685 6.13 -7.07 -0.90
N GLY A 686 7.25 -6.37 -1.10
CA GLY A 686 8.57 -6.98 -1.24
C GLY A 686 8.99 -7.86 -0.07
N ALA A 687 8.61 -7.53 1.17
CA ALA A 687 8.93 -8.40 2.32
C ALA A 687 8.22 -9.76 2.27
N PHE A 688 6.99 -9.84 1.78
CA PHE A 688 6.34 -11.14 1.56
C PHE A 688 7.07 -11.98 0.51
N VAL A 689 7.53 -11.33 -0.57
CA VAL A 689 8.32 -11.99 -1.61
C VAL A 689 9.66 -12.49 -1.05
N ALA A 690 10.35 -11.68 -0.23
CA ALA A 690 11.58 -12.09 0.46
C ALA A 690 11.39 -13.32 1.36
N ARG A 691 10.19 -13.49 1.91
CA ARG A 691 9.80 -14.64 2.74
C ARG A 691 9.28 -15.83 1.93
N GLY A 692 9.25 -15.72 0.60
CA GLY A 692 8.81 -16.78 -0.30
C GLY A 692 7.29 -16.96 -0.37
N TYR A 693 6.52 -15.95 0.03
CA TYR A 693 5.06 -15.96 -0.16
C TYR A 693 4.69 -15.45 -1.55
N PRO A 694 3.69 -16.07 -2.22
CA PRO A 694 3.14 -15.52 -3.44
C PRO A 694 2.57 -14.11 -3.20
N MET A 695 2.96 -13.14 -4.03
CA MET A 695 2.48 -11.76 -3.99
C MET A 695 1.72 -11.45 -5.28
N ALA A 696 0.42 -11.19 -5.17
CA ALA A 696 -0.39 -10.78 -6.30
C ALA A 696 -0.31 -9.26 -6.48
N LEU A 697 0.11 -8.80 -7.66
CA LEU A 697 0.32 -7.38 -7.96
C LEU A 697 -0.65 -6.94 -9.05
N PHE A 698 -1.35 -5.84 -8.83
CA PHE A 698 -2.41 -5.36 -9.72
C PHE A 698 -2.32 -3.85 -9.94
N ASP A 699 -2.49 -3.43 -11.18
CA ASP A 699 -2.67 -2.03 -11.58
C ASP A 699 -4.13 -1.80 -11.96
N GLY A 700 -4.80 -0.94 -11.18
CA GLY A 700 -6.23 -0.65 -11.33
C GLY A 700 -7.13 -1.79 -10.85
N HIS A 701 -8.33 -1.45 -10.34
CA HIS A 701 -9.19 -2.46 -9.72
C HIS A 701 -9.80 -3.46 -10.70
N ALA A 702 -10.01 -3.07 -11.96
CA ALA A 702 -10.55 -3.98 -12.98
C ALA A 702 -9.62 -5.17 -13.25
N SER A 703 -8.31 -5.00 -13.05
CA SER A 703 -7.32 -6.04 -13.34
C SER A 703 -7.43 -7.26 -12.42
N LEU A 704 -8.15 -7.13 -11.29
CA LEU A 704 -8.49 -8.24 -10.40
C LEU A 704 -9.30 -9.35 -11.12
N ALA A 705 -9.88 -9.06 -12.28
CA ALA A 705 -10.60 -10.06 -13.10
C ALA A 705 -9.69 -10.94 -13.98
N PHE A 706 -8.38 -10.64 -14.08
CA PHE A 706 -7.42 -11.35 -14.93
C PHE A 706 -7.76 -11.35 -16.44
N ASP A 707 -8.51 -10.35 -16.91
CA ASP A 707 -9.01 -10.25 -18.29
C ASP A 707 -8.35 -9.13 -19.12
N GLY A 708 -7.38 -8.44 -18.53
CA GLY A 708 -6.59 -7.39 -19.16
C GLY A 708 -7.24 -6.00 -19.14
N ASP A 709 -8.42 -5.82 -18.52
CA ASP A 709 -8.96 -4.48 -18.25
C ASP A 709 -8.33 -3.92 -16.96
N ASP A 710 -7.79 -2.71 -17.02
CA ASP A 710 -7.15 -2.00 -15.91
C ASP A 710 -7.92 -0.74 -15.51
N ARG A 711 -9.05 -0.45 -16.16
CA ARG A 711 -9.79 0.79 -15.95
C ARG A 711 -10.69 0.71 -14.73
N ASP A 712 -10.49 1.61 -13.78
CA ASP A 712 -11.31 1.68 -12.56
C ASP A 712 -12.82 1.83 -12.81
N ASN A 713 -13.24 2.39 -13.95
CA ASN A 713 -14.65 2.50 -14.31
C ASN A 713 -15.27 1.19 -14.83
N ALA A 714 -14.43 0.19 -15.16
CA ALA A 714 -14.82 -1.14 -15.59
C ALA A 714 -14.89 -2.15 -14.43
N PHE A 715 -14.39 -1.78 -13.25
CA PHE A 715 -14.42 -2.65 -12.07
C PHE A 715 -15.84 -3.07 -11.70
N ASP A 716 -16.05 -4.39 -11.64
CA ASP A 716 -17.26 -5.03 -11.13
C ASP A 716 -16.85 -6.13 -10.14
N HIS A 717 -17.13 -5.89 -8.85
CA HIS A 717 -16.75 -6.81 -7.77
C HIS A 717 -17.43 -8.18 -7.90
N GLN A 718 -18.49 -8.31 -8.71
CA GLN A 718 -19.18 -9.58 -8.96
C GLN A 718 -18.48 -10.45 -10.00
N GLN A 719 -17.64 -9.86 -10.86
CA GLN A 719 -16.91 -10.58 -11.90
C GLN A 719 -15.51 -11.00 -11.46
N VAL A 720 -15.03 -10.48 -10.32
CA VAL A 720 -13.73 -10.84 -9.77
C VAL A 720 -13.74 -12.29 -9.26
N PRO A 721 -12.81 -13.14 -9.69
CA PRO A 721 -12.64 -14.48 -9.14
C PRO A 721 -11.92 -14.40 -7.79
N TRP A 722 -12.63 -14.00 -6.73
CA TRP A 722 -12.04 -13.74 -5.40
C TRP A 722 -11.22 -14.90 -4.82
N ASP A 723 -11.61 -16.14 -5.12
CA ASP A 723 -10.89 -17.35 -4.69
C ASP A 723 -9.51 -17.49 -5.35
N ASP A 724 -9.25 -16.75 -6.43
CA ASP A 724 -8.01 -16.82 -7.21
C ASP A 724 -7.02 -15.70 -6.82
N LEU A 725 -7.38 -14.72 -5.98
CA LEU A 725 -6.55 -13.54 -5.66
C LEU A 725 -5.49 -13.75 -4.56
N GLY A 726 -5.42 -14.93 -3.94
CA GLY A 726 -4.44 -15.24 -2.90
C GLY A 726 -4.65 -14.47 -1.57
N GLY A 727 -3.72 -14.67 -0.64
CA GLY A 727 -3.73 -14.06 0.71
C GLY A 727 -2.89 -12.79 0.85
N HIS A 728 -1.96 -12.53 -0.07
CA HIS A 728 -1.10 -11.34 -0.05
C HIS A 728 -1.21 -10.63 -1.40
N LEU A 729 -1.72 -9.40 -1.35
CA LEU A 729 -2.05 -8.62 -2.53
C LEU A 729 -1.62 -7.17 -2.35
N GLN A 730 -1.08 -6.61 -3.43
CA GLN A 730 -0.76 -5.19 -3.56
C GLN A 730 -1.45 -4.62 -4.81
N LEU A 731 -2.27 -3.59 -4.61
CA LEU A 731 -3.00 -2.90 -5.67
C LEU A 731 -2.52 -1.46 -5.82
N ARG A 732 -2.09 -1.09 -7.02
CA ARG A 732 -1.72 0.29 -7.37
C ARG A 732 -2.84 0.90 -8.19
N TYR A 733 -3.52 1.93 -7.67
CA TYR A 733 -4.62 2.57 -8.38
C TYR A 733 -4.19 3.85 -9.09
N GLY A 734 -4.90 4.19 -10.16
CA GLY A 734 -4.53 5.24 -11.10
C GLY A 734 -3.95 4.66 -12.39
N HIS A 735 -4.42 5.17 -13.51
CA HIS A 735 -4.00 4.71 -14.83
C HIS A 735 -2.80 5.54 -15.29
N VAL A 736 -1.66 4.91 -15.61
CA VAL A 736 -0.41 5.62 -16.00
C VAL A 736 -0.63 6.56 -17.19
N ASP A 737 -1.45 6.16 -18.17
CA ASP A 737 -1.85 6.99 -19.32
C ASP A 737 -3.17 7.76 -19.11
N ALA A 738 -3.46 8.21 -17.89
CA ALA A 738 -4.64 9.02 -17.59
C ALA A 738 -4.63 10.32 -18.41
N ASN A 739 -5.78 10.66 -18.99
CA ASN A 739 -5.92 11.92 -19.72
C ASN A 739 -6.11 13.12 -18.76
N GLU A 740 -5.99 14.34 -19.29
CA GLU A 740 -6.10 15.58 -18.50
C GLU A 740 -7.36 15.65 -17.61
N ALA A 741 -8.52 15.21 -18.10
CA ALA A 741 -9.75 15.23 -17.30
C ALA A 741 -9.79 14.14 -16.22
N GLU A 742 -9.08 13.03 -16.42
CA GLU A 742 -8.91 11.99 -15.40
C GLU A 742 -7.93 12.47 -14.31
N LEU A 743 -6.86 13.16 -14.70
CA LEU A 743 -5.91 13.79 -13.77
C LEU A 743 -6.61 14.89 -12.94
N GLU A 744 -7.37 15.80 -13.58
CA GLU A 744 -8.21 16.80 -12.89
C GLU A 744 -9.19 16.17 -11.89
N ALA A 745 -9.65 14.95 -12.16
CA ALA A 745 -10.55 14.21 -11.27
C ALA A 745 -9.82 13.49 -10.12
N GLY A 746 -8.48 13.55 -10.06
CA GLY A 746 -7.64 12.95 -9.04
C GLY A 746 -7.18 11.51 -9.33
N ASP A 747 -7.07 11.10 -10.59
CA ASP A 747 -6.64 9.73 -10.95
C ASP A 747 -5.27 9.34 -10.38
N GLY A 748 -5.28 8.34 -9.49
CA GLY A 748 -4.07 7.86 -8.82
C GLY A 748 -3.52 8.79 -7.74
N ALA A 749 -4.21 9.88 -7.42
CA ALA A 749 -3.82 10.80 -6.35
C ALA A 749 -4.11 10.23 -4.96
N HIS A 750 -3.94 11.03 -3.89
CA HIS A 750 -3.96 10.53 -2.51
C HIS A 750 -5.27 9.82 -2.10
N VAL A 751 -6.41 10.37 -2.49
CA VAL A 751 -7.71 9.71 -2.30
C VAL A 751 -8.15 8.94 -3.55
N GLY A 752 -7.81 9.46 -4.73
CA GLY A 752 -8.27 8.94 -6.02
C GLY A 752 -9.55 9.61 -6.53
N THR A 753 -9.99 9.21 -7.73
CA THR A 753 -11.29 9.60 -8.29
C THR A 753 -12.46 9.03 -7.48
N ASN A 754 -13.67 9.53 -7.72
CA ASN A 754 -14.90 8.96 -7.14
C ASN A 754 -15.07 7.45 -7.39
N ALA A 755 -14.60 6.95 -8.53
CA ALA A 755 -14.64 5.51 -8.82
C ALA A 755 -13.62 4.77 -7.94
N GLN A 756 -12.38 5.27 -7.87
CA GLN A 756 -11.32 4.70 -7.04
C GLN A 756 -11.71 4.64 -5.57
N ILE A 757 -12.30 5.70 -4.99
CA ILE A 757 -12.78 5.68 -3.59
C ILE A 757 -13.70 4.49 -3.32
N LEU A 758 -14.69 4.27 -4.18
CA LEU A 758 -15.65 3.17 -4.02
C LEU A 758 -14.99 1.82 -4.25
N ASN A 759 -14.12 1.71 -5.24
CA ASN A 759 -13.46 0.46 -5.60
C ASN A 759 -12.49 -0.01 -4.52
N ARG A 760 -11.71 0.90 -3.93
CA ARG A 760 -10.77 0.60 -2.83
C ARG A 760 -11.47 -0.05 -1.65
N LEU A 761 -12.59 0.54 -1.22
CA LEU A 761 -13.41 0.03 -0.13
C LEU A 761 -14.09 -1.29 -0.48
N LEU A 762 -14.69 -1.38 -1.67
CA LEU A 762 -15.44 -2.56 -2.08
C LEU A 762 -14.52 -3.76 -2.35
N ALA A 763 -13.32 -3.54 -2.89
CA ALA A 763 -12.38 -4.60 -3.22
C ALA A 763 -11.88 -5.31 -1.96
N VAL A 764 -11.35 -4.57 -0.97
CA VAL A 764 -10.83 -5.18 0.26
C VAL A 764 -11.92 -5.88 1.08
N VAL A 765 -13.11 -5.27 1.19
CA VAL A 765 -14.23 -5.87 1.95
C VAL A 765 -14.80 -7.07 1.20
N SER A 766 -14.87 -7.02 -0.13
CA SER A 766 -15.28 -8.19 -0.92
C SER A 766 -14.29 -9.34 -0.77
N TRP A 767 -13.00 -9.04 -0.81
CA TRP A 767 -11.94 -10.02 -0.60
C TRP A 767 -12.04 -10.68 0.80
N MET A 768 -12.14 -9.90 1.87
CA MET A 768 -12.39 -10.42 3.24
C MET A 768 -13.67 -11.27 3.28
N SER A 769 -14.75 -10.77 2.69
CA SER A 769 -16.05 -11.44 2.67
C SER A 769 -16.08 -12.77 1.92
N HIS A 770 -15.22 -12.97 0.93
CA HIS A 770 -15.14 -14.24 0.20
C HIS A 770 -14.20 -15.22 0.87
N ARG A 771 -13.17 -14.73 1.57
CA ARG A 771 -12.20 -15.57 2.28
C ARG A 771 -12.69 -16.06 3.65
N TRP A 772 -13.56 -15.30 4.33
CA TRP A 772 -14.19 -15.80 5.55
C TRP A 772 -15.18 -16.94 5.24
N PRO A 773 -15.03 -18.11 5.91
CA PRO A 773 -15.93 -19.23 5.69
C PRO A 773 -17.29 -19.00 6.37
N ASP A 774 -18.31 -19.71 5.88
CA ASP A 774 -19.63 -19.84 6.52
C ASP A 774 -20.34 -18.52 6.85
N GLY A 775 -20.14 -17.44 6.09
CA GLY A 775 -20.80 -16.18 6.40
C GLY A 775 -22.27 -16.10 5.99
N ASP A 776 -23.04 -15.35 6.78
CA ASP A 776 -24.46 -15.09 6.52
C ASP A 776 -24.63 -14.12 5.36
N ARG A 777 -25.20 -14.60 4.26
CA ARG A 777 -25.56 -13.79 3.09
C ARG A 777 -27.06 -13.74 2.86
N THR A 778 -27.89 -14.04 3.85
CA THR A 778 -29.36 -14.10 3.67
C THR A 778 -29.96 -12.71 3.42
N VAL A 779 -31.00 -12.66 2.58
CA VAL A 779 -31.79 -11.43 2.38
C VAL A 779 -32.65 -11.16 3.61
N VAL A 780 -32.59 -9.94 4.12
CA VAL A 780 -33.50 -9.45 5.16
C VAL A 780 -34.10 -8.11 4.77
N SER A 781 -35.27 -7.80 5.32
CA SER A 781 -35.97 -6.54 5.09
C SER A 781 -35.69 -5.58 6.23
N ASP A 782 -34.53 -4.94 6.22
CA ASP A 782 -34.14 -4.03 7.29
C ASP A 782 -34.01 -2.58 6.77
N THR A 783 -34.00 -1.62 7.68
CA THR A 783 -33.77 -0.20 7.43
C THR A 783 -32.70 0.30 8.39
N ILE A 784 -31.85 1.21 7.92
CA ILE A 784 -30.86 1.85 8.77
C ILE A 784 -31.56 2.86 9.67
N CYS A 785 -31.35 2.73 10.97
CA CYS A 785 -32.01 3.50 12.01
C CYS A 785 -30.96 4.08 12.95
N THR A 786 -30.87 5.42 12.98
CA THR A 786 -29.99 6.19 13.88
C THR A 786 -30.68 6.65 15.16
N SER A 787 -32.01 6.58 15.19
CA SER A 787 -32.82 6.90 16.37
C SER A 787 -34.12 6.10 16.39
N LEU A 788 -34.73 5.96 17.57
CA LEU A 788 -36.01 5.29 17.73
C LEU A 788 -37.14 6.17 17.20
N SER A 789 -37.97 5.62 16.30
CA SER A 789 -39.09 6.32 15.67
C SER A 789 -40.23 5.35 15.34
N GLY A 790 -41.36 5.86 14.84
CA GLY A 790 -42.49 5.01 14.45
C GLY A 790 -42.18 4.02 13.31
N SER A 791 -41.07 4.20 12.60
CA SER A 791 -40.55 3.30 11.57
C SER A 791 -39.24 2.60 11.97
N CYS A 792 -38.72 2.87 13.18
CA CYS A 792 -37.45 2.34 13.68
C CYS A 792 -37.61 1.87 15.12
N ASP A 793 -37.79 0.56 15.31
CA ASP A 793 -37.95 -0.05 16.63
C ASP A 793 -36.61 -0.30 17.37
N TYR A 794 -35.49 -0.14 16.66
CA TYR A 794 -34.12 -0.32 17.16
C TYR A 794 -33.16 0.63 16.47
N VAL A 795 -31.95 0.76 17.04
CA VAL A 795 -30.84 1.54 16.48
C VAL A 795 -29.74 0.56 16.06
N ASN A 796 -29.51 0.43 14.75
CA ASN A 796 -28.47 -0.43 14.16
C ASN A 796 -27.28 0.38 13.62
N TYR A 797 -27.29 1.68 13.87
CA TYR A 797 -26.27 2.62 13.47
C TYR A 797 -26.15 3.70 14.54
N PHE A 798 -25.04 3.78 15.27
CA PHE A 798 -24.91 4.69 16.41
C PHE A 798 -23.46 5.04 16.72
N THR A 799 -23.28 6.14 17.44
CA THR A 799 -21.99 6.58 18.01
C THR A 799 -22.10 6.61 19.53
N PHE A 800 -21.07 6.15 20.24
CA PHE A 800 -20.98 6.21 21.70
C PHE A 800 -19.58 6.60 22.15
N ASP A 801 -19.45 7.19 23.35
CA ASP A 801 -18.13 7.48 23.93
C ASP A 801 -17.55 6.21 24.57
N PHE A 802 -16.37 5.80 24.11
CA PHE A 802 -15.60 4.71 24.69
C PHE A 802 -14.46 5.27 25.54
N THR A 803 -14.19 4.66 26.69
CA THR A 803 -13.04 4.99 27.55
C THR A 803 -12.17 3.76 27.73
N SER A 804 -10.91 3.87 27.33
CA SER A 804 -9.91 2.81 27.44
C SER A 804 -9.41 2.62 28.88
N SER A 805 -8.64 1.55 29.11
CA SER A 805 -7.93 1.26 30.37
C SER A 805 -6.89 2.32 30.75
N ARG A 806 -6.52 3.21 29.82
CA ARG A 806 -5.62 4.35 30.01
C ARG A 806 -6.35 5.68 30.20
N ASP A 807 -7.65 5.64 30.48
CA ASP A 807 -8.52 6.82 30.70
C ASP A 807 -8.64 7.78 29.49
N ARG A 808 -8.18 7.37 28.29
CA ARG A 808 -8.49 8.09 27.05
C ARG A 808 -9.95 7.82 26.66
N THR A 809 -10.71 8.89 26.47
CA THR A 809 -12.11 8.85 26.01
C THR A 809 -12.24 9.42 24.60
N GLY A 810 -12.96 8.75 23.71
CA GLY A 810 -13.28 9.22 22.36
C GLY A 810 -14.54 8.56 21.79
N PRO A 811 -15.19 9.17 20.79
CA PRO A 811 -16.35 8.60 20.13
C PRO A 811 -15.98 7.32 19.37
N VAL A 812 -16.92 6.39 19.25
CA VAL A 812 -16.81 5.19 18.42
C VAL A 812 -18.13 5.01 17.71
N SER A 813 -18.08 4.89 16.39
CA SER A 813 -19.27 4.68 15.57
C SER A 813 -19.36 3.21 15.18
N VAL A 814 -20.57 2.63 15.24
CA VAL A 814 -20.82 1.21 14.98
C VAL A 814 -21.99 1.05 14.03
N VAL A 815 -21.81 0.17 13.04
CA VAL A 815 -22.85 -0.25 12.11
C VAL A 815 -23.08 -1.75 12.28
N LEU A 816 -24.29 -2.11 12.71
CA LEU A 816 -24.72 -3.49 12.84
C LEU A 816 -25.31 -3.99 11.51
N PRO A 817 -25.10 -5.27 11.16
CA PRO A 817 -25.55 -5.78 9.87
C PRO A 817 -27.08 -5.80 9.73
N PRO A 818 -27.59 -5.82 8.48
CA PRO A 818 -29.03 -5.98 8.24
C PRO A 818 -29.60 -7.19 8.98
N GLY A 819 -30.75 -7.02 9.62
CA GLY A 819 -31.47 -8.10 10.30
C GLY A 819 -30.89 -8.46 11.67
N TYR A 820 -29.93 -7.69 12.20
CA TYR A 820 -29.32 -7.96 13.51
C TYR A 820 -30.36 -8.06 14.64
N PHE A 821 -31.45 -7.30 14.60
CA PHE A 821 -32.47 -7.32 15.66
C PHE A 821 -33.66 -8.25 15.38
N GLU A 822 -33.67 -8.96 14.24
CA GLU A 822 -34.72 -9.92 13.94
C GLU A 822 -34.64 -11.13 14.88
N GLU A 823 -35.80 -11.60 15.37
CA GLU A 823 -35.88 -12.73 16.31
C GLU A 823 -35.24 -14.01 15.74
N GLU A 824 -35.38 -14.21 14.42
CA GLU A 824 -34.79 -15.34 13.69
C GLU A 824 -33.25 -15.33 13.72
N ASN A 825 -32.64 -14.15 13.83
CA ASN A 825 -31.19 -13.96 13.86
C ASN A 825 -30.62 -13.79 15.28
N ALA A 826 -31.44 -13.99 16.32
CA ALA A 826 -31.01 -13.80 17.72
C ALA A 826 -29.87 -14.74 18.15
N GLY A 827 -29.72 -15.89 17.48
CA GLY A 827 -28.63 -16.84 17.69
C GLY A 827 -27.41 -16.64 16.77
N MET A 828 -27.46 -15.68 15.85
CA MET A 828 -26.39 -15.42 14.88
C MET A 828 -25.32 -14.49 15.46
N SER A 829 -24.07 -14.76 15.06
CA SER A 829 -22.88 -13.94 15.36
C SER A 829 -22.16 -13.56 14.08
N TYR A 830 -21.54 -12.37 14.06
CA TYR A 830 -21.02 -11.77 12.84
C TYR A 830 -19.51 -11.48 12.92
N PRO A 831 -18.77 -11.55 11.80
CA PRO A 831 -17.42 -11.01 11.72
C PRO A 831 -17.41 -9.51 12.00
N VAL A 832 -16.26 -8.99 12.43
CA VAL A 832 -16.07 -7.56 12.76
C VAL A 832 -14.95 -6.98 11.90
N VAL A 833 -15.22 -5.84 11.27
CA VAL A 833 -14.22 -5.06 10.54
C VAL A 833 -14.02 -3.72 11.24
N TYR A 834 -12.80 -3.47 11.70
CA TYR A 834 -12.38 -2.17 12.25
C TYR A 834 -11.88 -1.29 11.10
N VAL A 835 -12.47 -0.12 10.93
CA VAL A 835 -12.16 0.81 9.83
C VAL A 835 -11.58 2.10 10.40
N LEU A 836 -10.30 2.32 10.17
CA LEU A 836 -9.53 3.44 10.72
C LEU A 836 -9.53 4.63 9.75
N HIS A 837 -9.86 5.81 10.26
CA HIS A 837 -9.98 7.04 9.47
C HIS A 837 -8.64 7.72 9.17
N GLY A 838 -8.66 8.61 8.18
CA GLY A 838 -7.50 9.39 7.75
C GLY A 838 -7.14 10.54 8.70
N TYR A 839 -6.07 11.25 8.34
CA TYR A 839 -5.54 12.37 9.11
C TYR A 839 -6.55 13.52 9.19
N GLY A 840 -6.79 14.06 10.38
CA GLY A 840 -7.75 15.16 10.58
C GLY A 840 -9.24 14.79 10.47
N MET A 841 -9.56 13.51 10.27
CA MET A 841 -10.94 12.99 10.29
C MET A 841 -11.32 12.55 11.71
N THR A 842 -12.60 12.22 11.86
CA THR A 842 -13.22 11.59 13.03
C THR A 842 -13.98 10.33 12.61
N PRO A 843 -14.45 9.48 13.54
CA PRO A 843 -15.28 8.31 13.20
C PRO A 843 -16.50 8.64 12.34
N ASP A 844 -17.12 9.79 12.59
CA ASP A 844 -18.34 10.22 11.92
C ASP A 844 -18.13 10.60 10.44
N ASP A 845 -16.88 10.78 10.01
CA ASP A 845 -16.56 11.10 8.62
C ASP A 845 -16.52 9.85 7.73
N LEU A 846 -16.27 8.67 8.31
CA LEU A 846 -16.29 7.39 7.56
C LEU A 846 -17.66 6.71 7.56
N LEU A 847 -18.60 7.23 8.31
CA LEU A 847 -19.94 6.71 8.47
C LEU A 847 -20.70 6.44 7.14
N PRO A 848 -20.65 7.32 6.12
CA PRO A 848 -21.26 7.04 4.81
C PRO A 848 -20.73 5.77 4.12
N THR A 849 -19.47 5.39 4.37
CA THR A 849 -18.90 4.12 3.90
C THR A 849 -19.61 2.93 4.52
N GLY A 850 -19.92 3.00 5.82
CA GLY A 850 -20.72 1.97 6.51
C GLY A 850 -22.09 1.77 5.87
N LEU A 851 -22.78 2.87 5.51
CA LEU A 851 -24.09 2.81 4.82
C LEU A 851 -23.99 2.15 3.44
N LEU A 852 -22.95 2.49 2.68
CA LEU A 852 -22.69 1.91 1.37
C LEU A 852 -22.51 0.40 1.49
N LEU A 853 -21.59 -0.07 2.33
CA LEU A 853 -21.30 -1.49 2.53
C LEU A 853 -22.51 -2.24 3.08
N TRP A 854 -23.29 -1.62 3.97
CA TRP A 854 -24.55 -2.17 4.46
C TRP A 854 -25.55 -2.47 3.35
N SER A 855 -25.64 -1.61 2.34
CA SER A 855 -26.51 -1.85 1.18
C SER A 855 -26.10 -3.09 0.38
N TYR A 856 -24.81 -3.40 0.30
CA TYR A 856 -24.29 -4.61 -0.36
C TYR A 856 -24.48 -5.88 0.48
N MET A 857 -24.68 -5.78 1.80
CA MET A 857 -25.02 -6.91 2.68
C MET A 857 -26.51 -7.29 2.60
N GLY A 858 -27.41 -6.34 2.29
CA GLY A 858 -28.86 -6.55 2.28
C GLY A 858 -29.53 -6.52 0.90
N SER A 859 -28.77 -6.28 -0.18
CA SER A 859 -29.33 -6.06 -1.51
C SER A 859 -30.06 -7.29 -2.04
N ARG A 860 -31.35 -7.10 -2.37
CA ARG A 860 -32.20 -8.08 -3.07
C ARG A 860 -31.95 -8.17 -4.57
N ARG A 861 -31.10 -7.29 -5.10
CA ARG A 861 -30.75 -7.24 -6.53
C ARG A 861 -29.46 -8.00 -6.84
N LEU A 862 -28.80 -8.49 -5.80
CA LEU A 862 -27.61 -9.34 -5.92
C LEU A 862 -28.02 -10.72 -5.43
N GLY A 863 -27.60 -11.78 -6.10
CA GLY A 863 -27.59 -13.11 -5.51
C GLY A 863 -26.62 -13.16 -4.32
N ALA A 864 -26.86 -14.05 -3.37
CA ALA A 864 -25.91 -14.44 -2.32
C ALA A 864 -24.45 -14.50 -2.78
N ALA A 865 -24.13 -15.04 -3.97
CA ALA A 865 -22.75 -15.08 -4.47
C ALA A 865 -22.11 -13.68 -4.63
N GLY A 866 -22.88 -12.67 -5.06
CA GLY A 866 -22.40 -11.29 -5.24
C GLY A 866 -22.68 -10.35 -4.05
N ARG A 867 -23.38 -10.84 -3.02
CA ARG A 867 -23.76 -10.08 -1.81
C ARG A 867 -22.68 -10.23 -0.74
N LEU A 868 -22.29 -9.16 -0.07
CA LEU A 868 -21.33 -9.25 1.04
C LEU A 868 -21.94 -10.09 2.19
N GLN A 869 -21.09 -10.87 2.86
CA GLN A 869 -21.46 -11.48 4.14
C GLN A 869 -21.80 -10.38 5.14
N LYS A 870 -22.79 -10.63 6.00
CA LYS A 870 -23.19 -9.71 7.06
C LYS A 870 -22.06 -9.57 8.08
N MET A 871 -21.64 -8.33 8.34
CA MET A 871 -20.54 -7.99 9.23
C MET A 871 -20.91 -6.78 10.10
N ILE A 872 -20.26 -6.67 11.26
CA ILE A 872 -20.26 -5.47 12.09
C ILE A 872 -19.10 -4.58 11.64
N PHE A 873 -19.36 -3.30 11.38
CA PHE A 873 -18.31 -2.31 11.15
C PHE A 873 -18.15 -1.42 12.37
N VAL A 874 -16.89 -1.19 12.77
CA VAL A 874 -16.52 -0.35 13.91
C VAL A 874 -15.56 0.72 13.43
N PHE A 875 -15.86 1.98 13.75
CA PHE A 875 -15.10 3.16 13.36
C PHE A 875 -14.54 3.82 14.63
N PRO A 876 -13.27 3.57 14.98
CA PRO A 876 -12.64 4.07 16.19
C PRO A 876 -12.12 5.51 16.04
N ASP A 877 -12.07 6.26 17.14
CA ASP A 877 -11.54 7.63 17.15
C ASP A 877 -10.02 7.69 17.24
N GLY A 878 -9.38 7.96 16.10
CA GLY A 878 -7.96 8.29 15.98
C GLY A 878 -7.64 9.78 15.97
N ALA A 879 -8.63 10.67 16.16
CA ALA A 879 -8.39 12.10 16.24
C ALA A 879 -7.68 12.49 17.56
N CYS A 880 -6.90 13.56 17.52
CA CYS A 880 -6.27 14.11 18.72
C CYS A 880 -7.31 14.65 19.71
N ARG A 881 -7.14 14.33 20.99
CA ARG A 881 -7.98 14.86 22.08
C ARG A 881 -7.13 15.69 23.05
N GLY A 882 -7.47 16.96 23.20
CA GLY A 882 -6.70 17.87 24.07
C GLY A 882 -5.28 18.10 23.53
N ASP A 883 -4.27 17.85 24.37
CA ASP A 883 -2.86 18.14 24.06
C ASP A 883 -2.09 16.93 23.49
N GLU A 884 -2.77 15.81 23.23
CA GLU A 884 -2.19 14.55 22.72
C GLU A 884 -1.31 14.77 21.47
N CYS A 885 -1.84 15.53 20.51
CA CYS A 885 -1.27 15.84 19.21
C CYS A 885 -2.01 17.03 18.57
N LEU A 886 -1.69 17.37 17.32
CA LEU A 886 -2.32 18.46 16.56
C LEU A 886 -3.56 17.98 15.81
N ARG A 887 -3.44 16.97 14.94
CA ARG A 887 -4.57 16.46 14.13
C ARG A 887 -4.62 14.93 13.99
N GLY A 888 -3.50 14.22 14.06
CA GLY A 888 -3.48 12.77 13.90
C GLY A 888 -2.59 12.03 14.89
N THR A 889 -3.05 10.86 15.32
CA THR A 889 -2.36 9.97 16.26
C THR A 889 -1.60 8.82 15.57
N PHE A 890 -1.82 8.62 14.27
CA PHE A 890 -1.30 7.45 13.53
C PHE A 890 -1.67 6.09 14.14
N PHE A 891 -2.68 6.09 15.03
CA PHE A 891 -3.10 4.94 15.83
C PHE A 891 -1.96 4.24 16.60
N ALA A 892 -0.88 4.97 16.92
CA ALA A 892 0.24 4.47 17.68
C ALA A 892 0.13 4.82 19.17
N ASP A 893 0.77 4.02 20.02
CA ASP A 893 1.00 4.38 21.41
C ASP A 893 2.20 5.35 21.50
N SER A 894 1.93 6.57 21.96
CA SER A 894 2.96 7.55 22.28
C SER A 894 3.88 7.03 23.40
N PRO A 895 5.19 7.32 23.39
CA PRO A 895 6.10 6.94 24.46
C PRO A 895 5.74 7.60 25.80
N ASP A 896 6.10 6.94 26.91
CA ASP A 896 5.98 7.51 28.27
C ASP A 896 6.79 8.81 28.46
N SER A 897 7.83 9.01 27.63
CA SER A 897 8.62 10.24 27.56
C SER A 897 7.80 11.46 27.09
N ASN A 898 6.61 11.24 26.50
CA ASN A 898 5.64 12.27 26.15
C ASN A 898 4.38 12.16 27.03
N PRO A 899 4.39 12.74 28.26
CA PRO A 899 3.27 12.66 29.18
C PRO A 899 1.99 13.21 28.55
N GLY A 900 0.91 12.43 28.60
CA GLY A 900 -0.38 12.80 28.02
C GLY A 900 -0.48 12.57 26.51
N GLY A 901 0.52 11.95 25.88
CA GLY A 901 0.41 11.47 24.51
C GLY A 901 -0.63 10.36 24.36
N ALA A 902 -1.22 10.25 23.17
CA ALA A 902 -2.27 9.27 22.88
C ALA A 902 -1.76 7.83 23.06
N GLN A 903 -2.63 6.93 23.50
CA GLN A 903 -2.37 5.49 23.65
C GLN A 903 -3.36 4.74 22.75
N MET A 904 -3.18 4.86 21.43
CA MET A 904 -4.18 4.44 20.46
C MET A 904 -4.19 2.95 20.15
N GLU A 905 -3.05 2.27 20.16
CA GLU A 905 -3.03 0.81 20.03
C GLU A 905 -3.72 0.19 21.25
N THR A 906 -3.39 0.68 22.45
CA THR A 906 -4.09 0.26 23.68
C THR A 906 -5.58 0.56 23.63
N PHE A 907 -5.99 1.76 23.19
CA PHE A 907 -7.41 2.11 23.01
C PHE A 907 -8.13 1.16 22.06
N MET A 908 -7.49 0.77 20.98
CA MET A 908 -8.02 -0.16 19.98
C MET A 908 -8.22 -1.56 20.56
N LEU A 909 -7.22 -2.11 21.25
CA LEU A 909 -7.31 -3.44 21.85
C LEU A 909 -8.40 -3.51 22.94
N ASP A 910 -8.51 -2.49 23.78
CA ASP A 910 -9.58 -2.39 24.78
C ASP A 910 -10.97 -2.26 24.11
N LEU A 911 -11.06 -1.52 23.00
CA LEU A 911 -12.28 -1.40 22.22
C LEU A 911 -12.68 -2.74 21.61
N MET A 912 -11.72 -3.54 21.12
CA MET A 912 -12.00 -4.87 20.59
C MET A 912 -12.63 -5.77 21.65
N ASP A 913 -12.06 -5.80 22.86
CA ASP A 913 -12.59 -6.55 23.99
C ASP A 913 -14.00 -6.06 24.38
N HIS A 914 -14.23 -4.74 24.33
CA HIS A 914 -15.56 -4.16 24.55
C HIS A 914 -16.58 -4.65 23.50
N MET A 915 -16.20 -4.68 22.22
CA MET A 915 -17.09 -5.12 21.16
C MET A 915 -17.49 -6.59 21.33
N ASP A 916 -16.52 -7.46 21.65
CA ASP A 916 -16.78 -8.89 21.90
C ASP A 916 -17.67 -9.14 23.14
N ALA A 917 -17.55 -8.29 24.17
CA ALA A 917 -18.34 -8.43 25.38
C ALA A 917 -19.80 -7.94 25.23
N ASN A 918 -20.06 -7.02 24.30
CA ASN A 918 -21.34 -6.30 24.24
C ASN A 918 -22.15 -6.58 22.96
N TYR A 919 -21.54 -7.14 21.92
CA TYR A 919 -22.18 -7.42 20.64
C TYR A 919 -22.02 -8.90 20.25
N ARG A 920 -22.84 -9.38 19.31
CA ARG A 920 -22.77 -10.76 18.82
C ARG A 920 -21.68 -10.90 17.76
N THR A 921 -20.44 -10.87 18.20
CA THR A 921 -19.26 -11.11 17.38
C THR A 921 -19.00 -12.61 17.25
N ARG A 922 -18.45 -13.04 16.11
CA ARG A 922 -18.19 -14.46 15.85
C ARG A 922 -16.96 -14.92 16.62
N SER A 923 -17.05 -16.12 17.20
CA SER A 923 -15.93 -16.73 17.94
C SER A 923 -14.97 -17.44 16.98
N PRO A 924 -13.70 -17.66 17.38
CA PRO A 924 -12.75 -18.36 16.53
C PRO A 924 -13.19 -19.78 16.17
N GLU A 925 -13.05 -20.15 14.89
CA GLU A 925 -13.44 -21.47 14.37
C GLU A 925 -12.42 -21.97 13.33
N ALA A 926 -12.22 -23.29 13.28
CA ALA A 926 -11.23 -23.91 12.39
C ALA A 926 -11.86 -24.48 11.12
N PHE A 927 -11.30 -24.14 9.96
CA PHE A 927 -11.74 -24.58 8.65
C PHE A 927 -10.57 -25.13 7.82
N PRO A 928 -10.81 -26.10 6.91
CA PRO A 928 -9.83 -26.42 5.90
C PRO A 928 -9.72 -25.25 4.90
N VAL A 929 -8.50 -24.77 4.66
CA VAL A 929 -8.17 -23.77 3.66
C VAL A 929 -7.25 -24.37 2.60
N VAL A 930 -7.38 -23.87 1.37
CA VAL A 930 -6.53 -24.23 0.23
C VAL A 930 -5.58 -23.06 -0.02
N GLU A 931 -4.29 -23.34 -0.08
CA GLU A 931 -3.20 -22.36 -0.24
C GLU A 931 -2.31 -22.63 -1.44
#